data_AF-A0A4S2HJT6-F1
#
_entry.id   AF-A0A4S2HJT6-F1
#
_cell.length_a   1.000
_cell.length_b   1.000
_cell.length_c   1.000
_cell.angle_alpha   90.00
_cell.angle_beta   90.00
_cell.angle_gamma   90.00
#
_symmetry.space_group_name_H-M   'P 1'
#
loop_
_entity.id
_entity.type
_entity.pdbx_description
1 polymer ?
#
loop_
_entity_poly.entity_id
_entity_poly.type
_entity_poly.pdbx_seq_one_letter_code
_entity_poly.pdbx_strand_id
1 'polypeptide(L)'
;MKKKSLYGIWGIVIAALALILLASLYGKNVKLNYIEQIHLQDGYLYYVDRGESENLKIIRSDPNGKQGKMILFRRHENEQYRIICQIFFDDEGGVYALIQETNVKSWNGVSNKVYKCDFTHGRLEDTEYDLTEDTVTYSQISVQCIQDGKLCYICIPDTEKNQESAKLFTLNQQGEREQKDEILLEYPYLNAQFFLNKDGILLWTDYESEIHAKRVGTEDYLEIQGITGKKGVFKTLADDGKYAYVLDCSSDCVIQIDPAGQTSQVLFSGEKIREDYPEFTFRELHSLDCTTSGFCAGTEEVQGMRSICSYQNGNHEDIGKVSLTAHSVINRMFWVYAGILLAAFLFGGYWLACVKYHVQTVLVRLCLIFLLGLLVMDSFLEWWIEQSMREQLENTQTLSLSALGKVLKEDIVKNIETDPEMFPSGDRALMLSHRTISNGRSASELSLYVYSILHADEEGQLYIRESMSEYSGVPVEWAYTSEVSESIYQAYDTGEVVNKMDENQSGRQNNQFIPVILNDGTKYGVLVVSGNGNMMDYQIWYYQWNMKNASSMLLLVLTVILMVILYIFLRPLKTLKECAGKLASGELGVTMEVHGHDEMADIASTFNQMSLELENYVEDIRSMSDGYYKFIPAKILELLGKESIQDVRLGDQMKGELTILSLHAIDYPKQSALLSAEQVYTDINRVLSMLVEPINIHRGVVEHFEDTGLSAFFTVSSREALDAAIEIQRLLERQTPGNGRTIAISYGQVMLGVIGHEKRMEATAISAHSDLAKALRLKGDKYGAHILITHLVYRQIPDFEEHYHARYLGNIYLAADHTYERIYDVYDGDSEEEFYYKELTRPLFEQGVGLFVEKKFYEARLVFVEVLKQHRKDKAAKEYLYRCDRYYKLPPEEEVETIIEKF
;
A
#
# COMPACT_ATOMS: atom_id res chain seq x y z
N MET A 1 10.64 19.65 6.75
CA MET A 1 9.79 19.28 5.60
C MET A 1 10.02 20.28 4.47
N LYS A 2 10.52 19.83 3.31
CA LYS A 2 10.99 20.71 2.22
C LYS A 2 9.80 21.29 1.42
N LYS A 3 9.91 22.55 0.94
CA LYS A 3 8.95 23.22 0.02
C LYS A 3 8.42 22.32 -1.12
N LYS A 4 9.22 21.37 -1.61
CA LYS A 4 8.83 20.37 -2.63
C LYS A 4 7.65 19.46 -2.22
N SER A 5 7.47 19.12 -0.94
CA SER A 5 6.34 18.27 -0.52
C SER A 5 5.01 19.03 -0.61
N LEU A 6 5.04 20.33 -0.33
CA LEU A 6 3.87 21.21 -0.33
C LEU A 6 3.34 21.41 -1.75
N TYR A 7 4.22 21.59 -2.74
CA TYR A 7 3.84 21.77 -4.15
C TYR A 7 3.10 20.56 -4.74
N GLY A 8 3.49 19.33 -4.37
CA GLY A 8 2.79 18.13 -4.84
C GLY A 8 1.37 17.99 -4.28
N ILE A 9 1.18 18.31 -3.00
CA ILE A 9 -0.16 18.29 -2.37
C ILE A 9 -1.05 19.37 -2.99
N TRP A 10 -0.52 20.59 -3.19
CA TRP A 10 -1.27 21.66 -3.87
C TRP A 10 -1.66 21.30 -5.30
N GLY A 11 -0.78 20.61 -6.05
CA GLY A 11 -1.11 20.09 -7.38
C GLY A 11 -2.28 19.11 -7.37
N ILE A 12 -2.32 18.20 -6.41
CA ILE A 12 -3.43 17.23 -6.24
C ILE A 12 -4.74 17.94 -5.90
N VAL A 13 -4.71 18.93 -5.00
CA VAL A 13 -5.91 19.71 -4.61
C VAL A 13 -6.45 20.51 -5.80
N ILE A 14 -5.58 21.17 -6.57
CA ILE A 14 -5.99 21.94 -7.76
C ILE A 14 -6.61 21.02 -8.82
N ALA A 15 -6.02 19.84 -9.06
CA ALA A 15 -6.58 18.85 -9.97
C ALA A 15 -7.96 18.35 -9.50
N ALA A 16 -8.13 18.09 -8.20
CA ALA A 16 -9.42 17.70 -7.62
C ALA A 16 -10.49 18.80 -7.80
N LEU A 17 -10.14 20.07 -7.54
CA LEU A 17 -11.06 21.20 -7.76
C LEU A 17 -11.46 21.36 -9.23
N ALA A 18 -10.51 21.19 -10.15
CA ALA A 18 -10.79 21.22 -11.59
C ALA A 18 -11.73 20.09 -12.02
N LEU A 19 -11.52 18.87 -11.51
CA LEU A 19 -12.39 17.72 -11.76
C LEU A 19 -13.80 17.93 -11.17
N ILE A 20 -13.92 18.50 -9.97
CA ILE A 20 -15.23 18.85 -9.38
C ILE A 20 -15.96 19.87 -10.26
N LEU A 21 -15.26 20.89 -10.78
CA LEU A 21 -15.87 21.89 -11.66
C LEU A 21 -16.33 21.27 -13.00
N LEU A 22 -15.51 20.42 -13.61
CA LEU A 22 -15.86 19.68 -14.82
C LEU A 22 -17.06 18.74 -14.59
N ALA A 23 -17.06 17.99 -13.48
CA ALA A 23 -18.17 17.12 -13.10
C ALA A 23 -19.46 17.91 -12.86
N SER A 24 -19.37 19.10 -12.28
CA SER A 24 -20.53 19.99 -12.07
C SER A 24 -21.10 20.51 -13.39
N LEU A 25 -20.24 20.87 -14.35
CA LEU A 25 -20.66 21.30 -15.68
C LEU A 25 -21.33 20.15 -16.46
N TYR A 26 -20.77 18.95 -16.37
CA TYR A 26 -21.34 17.74 -16.95
C TYR A 26 -22.69 17.38 -16.29
N GLY A 27 -22.77 17.46 -14.96
CA GLY A 27 -23.96 17.15 -14.18
C GLY A 27 -25.12 18.14 -14.37
N LYS A 28 -24.87 19.34 -14.91
CA LYS A 28 -25.88 20.38 -15.09
C LYS A 28 -26.94 20.03 -16.12
N ASN A 29 -26.55 19.46 -17.25
CA ASN A 29 -27.47 19.13 -18.32
C ASN A 29 -27.75 17.63 -18.32
N VAL A 30 -29.02 17.27 -18.34
CA VAL A 30 -29.50 15.89 -18.42
C VAL A 30 -30.08 15.72 -19.81
N LYS A 31 -29.50 14.81 -20.59
CA LYS A 31 -30.14 14.38 -21.84
C LYS A 31 -31.30 13.46 -21.47
N LEU A 32 -32.46 13.72 -22.06
CA LEU A 32 -33.60 12.80 -21.96
C LEU A 32 -33.29 11.57 -22.80
N ASN A 33 -33.65 10.41 -22.29
CA ASN A 33 -33.39 9.14 -22.95
C ASN A 33 -34.69 8.53 -23.46
N TYR A 34 -35.59 8.17 -22.56
CA TYR A 34 -36.88 7.59 -22.91
C TYR A 34 -37.93 8.02 -21.91
N ILE A 35 -38.96 8.74 -22.37
CA ILE A 35 -40.02 9.28 -21.51
C ILE A 35 -41.15 8.24 -21.39
N GLU A 36 -41.30 7.65 -20.21
CA GLU A 36 -42.36 6.65 -19.95
C GLU A 36 -43.71 7.30 -19.70
N GLN A 37 -43.71 8.42 -18.96
CA GLN A 37 -44.90 9.15 -18.55
C GLN A 37 -44.59 10.63 -18.56
N ILE A 38 -45.57 11.45 -18.89
CA ILE A 38 -45.49 12.89 -18.83
C ILE A 38 -46.80 13.47 -18.33
N HIS A 39 -46.69 14.45 -17.45
CA HIS A 39 -47.79 15.17 -16.87
C HIS A 39 -47.53 16.68 -16.85
N LEU A 40 -48.59 17.46 -16.99
CA LEU A 40 -48.58 18.91 -16.90
C LEU A 40 -49.49 19.36 -15.75
N GLN A 41 -48.87 19.81 -14.66
CA GLN A 41 -49.61 20.31 -13.50
C GLN A 41 -48.98 21.56 -12.90
N ASP A 42 -49.82 22.52 -12.52
CA ASP A 42 -49.42 23.79 -11.91
C ASP A 42 -48.36 24.57 -12.71
N GLY A 43 -48.39 24.44 -14.05
CA GLY A 43 -47.44 25.08 -14.97
C GLY A 43 -46.04 24.45 -14.97
N TYR A 44 -45.87 23.26 -14.40
CA TYR A 44 -44.64 22.47 -14.46
C TYR A 44 -44.87 21.18 -15.24
N LEU A 45 -43.80 20.72 -15.90
CA LEU A 45 -43.75 19.40 -16.53
C LEU A 45 -43.19 18.40 -15.51
N TYR A 46 -43.87 17.27 -15.36
CA TYR A 46 -43.43 16.12 -14.60
C TYR A 46 -43.30 14.94 -15.54
N TYR A 47 -42.15 14.27 -15.56
CA TYR A 47 -41.97 13.14 -16.45
C TYR A 47 -41.04 12.10 -15.86
N VAL A 48 -41.31 10.85 -16.24
CA VAL A 48 -40.48 9.70 -15.91
C VAL A 48 -39.53 9.46 -17.07
N ASP A 49 -38.24 9.72 -16.86
CA ASP A 49 -37.19 9.40 -17.81
C ASP A 49 -36.53 8.07 -17.40
N ARG A 50 -36.74 7.05 -18.23
CA ARG A 50 -36.01 5.79 -18.20
C ARG A 50 -34.58 6.09 -18.67
N GLY A 51 -33.70 6.28 -17.69
CA GLY A 51 -32.28 6.55 -17.93
C GLY A 51 -31.57 5.38 -18.61
N GLU A 52 -30.29 5.54 -18.91
CA GLU A 52 -29.47 4.41 -19.36
C GLU A 52 -29.31 3.39 -18.23
N SER A 53 -29.50 2.10 -18.56
CA SER A 53 -29.26 0.96 -17.67
C SER A 53 -30.13 0.99 -16.39
N GLU A 54 -29.51 1.17 -15.22
CA GLU A 54 -30.09 0.98 -13.88
C GLU A 54 -30.88 2.16 -13.32
N ASN A 55 -30.83 3.32 -13.98
CA ASN A 55 -31.30 4.57 -13.38
C ASN A 55 -32.70 4.92 -13.88
N LEU A 56 -33.61 5.15 -12.94
CA LEU A 56 -34.90 5.78 -13.22
C LEU A 56 -34.91 7.20 -12.66
N LYS A 57 -35.50 8.13 -13.41
CA LYS A 57 -35.52 9.55 -13.05
C LYS A 57 -36.95 10.05 -13.08
N ILE A 58 -37.41 10.62 -11.98
CA ILE A 58 -38.60 11.49 -11.99
C ILE A 58 -38.09 12.91 -12.05
N ILE A 59 -38.44 13.63 -13.11
CA ILE A 59 -37.95 14.98 -13.37
C ILE A 59 -39.12 15.93 -13.32
N ARG A 60 -38.91 17.07 -12.65
CA ARG A 60 -39.78 18.24 -12.70
C ARG A 60 -39.02 19.38 -13.36
N SER A 61 -39.56 19.98 -14.41
CA SER A 61 -38.98 21.18 -15.03
C SER A 61 -40.02 22.25 -15.34
N ASP A 62 -39.56 23.45 -15.66
CA ASP A 62 -40.43 24.41 -16.35
C ASP A 62 -40.72 23.93 -17.80
N PRO A 63 -41.71 24.53 -18.49
CA PRO A 63 -42.06 24.17 -19.86
C PRO A 63 -40.96 24.38 -20.90
N ASN A 64 -39.88 25.10 -20.54
CA ASN A 64 -38.74 25.35 -21.42
C ASN A 64 -37.54 24.42 -21.10
N GLY A 65 -37.77 23.35 -20.32
CA GLY A 65 -36.73 22.40 -19.92
C GLY A 65 -35.67 22.94 -18.97
N LYS A 66 -35.93 24.07 -18.30
CA LYS A 66 -35.03 24.71 -17.34
C LYS A 66 -35.52 24.51 -15.91
N GLN A 67 -34.68 24.93 -14.96
CA GLN A 67 -34.92 24.82 -13.52
C GLN A 67 -35.27 23.39 -13.06
N GLY A 68 -34.69 22.40 -13.72
CA GLY A 68 -34.97 21.00 -13.46
C GLY A 68 -34.63 20.58 -12.02
N LYS A 69 -35.56 19.87 -11.40
CA LYS A 69 -35.36 19.07 -10.18
C LYS A 69 -35.55 17.62 -10.54
N MET A 70 -34.80 16.74 -9.88
CA MET A 70 -34.78 15.32 -10.22
C MET A 70 -34.78 14.49 -8.95
N ILE A 71 -35.55 13.42 -8.97
CA ILE A 71 -35.44 12.29 -8.06
C ILE A 71 -34.80 11.17 -8.87
N LEU A 72 -33.63 10.72 -8.42
CA LEU A 72 -32.87 9.64 -9.06
C LEU A 72 -32.87 8.45 -8.13
N PHE A 73 -33.34 7.31 -8.62
CA PHE A 73 -33.26 6.06 -7.88
C PHE A 73 -32.92 4.89 -8.82
N ARG A 74 -32.49 3.78 -8.23
CA ARG A 74 -32.12 2.59 -8.99
C ARG A 74 -33.32 1.70 -9.21
N ARG A 75 -33.43 1.16 -10.42
CA ARG A 75 -34.40 0.12 -10.79
C ARG A 75 -34.20 -1.14 -9.95
N HIS A 76 -32.94 -1.49 -9.66
CA HIS A 76 -32.64 -2.64 -8.83
C HIS A 76 -32.02 -2.22 -7.50
N GLU A 77 -32.71 -2.56 -6.41
CA GLU A 77 -32.25 -2.31 -5.05
C GLU A 77 -32.69 -3.46 -4.14
N ASN A 78 -31.78 -4.01 -3.33
CA ASN A 78 -32.08 -5.07 -2.34
C ASN A 78 -32.85 -6.29 -2.90
N GLU A 79 -32.48 -6.79 -4.09
CA GLU A 79 -33.16 -7.92 -4.76
C GLU A 79 -34.62 -7.62 -5.16
N GLN A 80 -35.00 -6.34 -5.20
CA GLN A 80 -36.28 -5.86 -5.72
C GLN A 80 -36.05 -5.14 -7.05
N TYR A 81 -36.93 -5.38 -8.01
CA TYR A 81 -37.04 -4.61 -9.25
C TYR A 81 -38.19 -3.62 -9.13
N ARG A 82 -37.90 -2.34 -9.35
CA ARG A 82 -38.85 -1.24 -9.24
C ARG A 82 -39.30 -0.74 -10.61
N ILE A 83 -40.61 -0.64 -10.80
CA ILE A 83 -41.24 -0.04 -11.96
C ILE A 83 -42.15 1.09 -11.48
N ILE A 84 -42.08 2.28 -12.09
CA ILE A 84 -43.12 3.30 -11.86
C ILE A 84 -44.33 2.88 -12.69
N CYS A 85 -45.41 2.50 -12.02
CA CYS A 85 -46.68 2.21 -12.67
C CYS A 85 -47.37 3.50 -13.11
N GLN A 86 -47.38 4.52 -12.24
CA GLN A 86 -48.11 5.76 -12.49
C GLN A 86 -47.57 6.92 -11.64
N ILE A 87 -47.49 8.12 -12.21
CA ILE A 87 -47.42 9.38 -11.46
C ILE A 87 -48.82 9.98 -11.37
N PHE A 88 -49.17 10.48 -10.18
CA PHE A 88 -50.44 11.13 -9.93
C PHE A 88 -50.31 12.18 -8.84
N PHE A 89 -51.39 12.91 -8.60
CA PHE A 89 -51.37 14.12 -7.78
C PHE A 89 -52.48 14.13 -6.73
N ASP A 90 -52.25 14.87 -5.65
CA ASP A 90 -53.27 15.18 -4.65
C ASP A 90 -53.98 16.50 -4.97
N ASP A 91 -54.99 16.82 -4.17
CA ASP A 91 -55.77 18.06 -4.24
C ASP A 91 -54.99 19.33 -3.84
N GLU A 92 -53.86 19.19 -3.16
CA GLU A 92 -52.95 20.28 -2.75
C GLU A 92 -51.77 20.49 -3.74
N GLY A 93 -51.66 19.70 -4.81
CA GLY A 93 -50.58 19.74 -5.79
C GLY A 93 -49.32 18.95 -5.40
N GLY A 94 -49.41 18.10 -4.38
CA GLY A 94 -48.44 17.09 -4.04
C GLY A 94 -48.33 16.01 -5.11
N VAL A 95 -47.11 15.56 -5.38
CA VAL A 95 -46.79 14.59 -6.43
C VAL A 95 -46.49 13.24 -5.80
N TYR A 96 -47.10 12.18 -6.34
CA TYR A 96 -46.97 10.81 -5.86
C TYR A 96 -46.62 9.88 -7.02
N ALA A 97 -45.95 8.78 -6.71
CA ALA A 97 -45.64 7.72 -7.65
C ALA A 97 -46.10 6.38 -7.08
N LEU A 98 -46.91 5.65 -7.85
CA LEU A 98 -47.18 4.24 -7.60
C LEU A 98 -46.00 3.43 -8.15
N ILE A 99 -45.32 2.72 -7.27
CA ILE A 99 -44.16 1.91 -7.62
C ILE A 99 -44.46 0.45 -7.31
N GLN A 100 -44.31 -0.37 -8.34
CA GLN A 100 -44.32 -1.81 -8.23
C GLN A 100 -42.92 -2.30 -7.88
N GLU A 101 -42.79 -3.07 -6.81
CA GLU A 101 -41.55 -3.75 -6.42
C GLU A 101 -41.74 -5.26 -6.53
N THR A 102 -40.93 -5.91 -7.37
CA THR A 102 -41.00 -7.35 -7.59
C THR A 102 -39.74 -8.03 -7.04
N ASN A 103 -39.90 -9.08 -6.23
CA ASN A 103 -38.77 -9.89 -5.79
C ASN A 103 -38.21 -10.69 -6.97
N VAL A 104 -36.96 -10.45 -7.29
CA VAL A 104 -36.44 -10.92 -8.56
C VAL A 104 -35.79 -12.31 -8.53
N LYS A 105 -35.58 -12.89 -7.35
CA LYS A 105 -35.18 -14.31 -7.22
C LYS A 105 -36.36 -15.25 -7.37
N SER A 106 -37.50 -14.89 -6.80
CA SER A 106 -38.69 -15.72 -6.80
C SER A 106 -39.64 -15.41 -7.94
N TRP A 107 -39.58 -14.20 -8.53
CA TRP A 107 -40.63 -13.63 -9.38
C TRP A 107 -42.03 -13.70 -8.74
N ASN A 108 -42.07 -13.92 -7.43
CA ASN A 108 -43.25 -14.13 -6.62
C ASN A 108 -43.16 -13.15 -5.45
N GLY A 109 -44.10 -12.22 -5.37
CA GLY A 109 -44.07 -11.11 -4.42
C GLY A 109 -43.94 -9.79 -5.15
N VAL A 110 -45.02 -9.41 -5.82
CA VAL A 110 -45.26 -8.06 -6.34
C VAL A 110 -45.83 -7.25 -5.19
N SER A 111 -45.20 -6.14 -4.83
CA SER A 111 -45.77 -5.14 -3.94
C SER A 111 -46.04 -3.87 -4.71
N ASN A 112 -47.18 -3.23 -4.46
CA ASN A 112 -47.58 -1.99 -5.12
C ASN A 112 -47.74 -0.92 -4.06
N LYS A 113 -46.74 -0.03 -3.95
CA LYS A 113 -46.69 0.99 -2.90
C LYS A 113 -46.70 2.39 -3.49
N VAL A 114 -47.35 3.30 -2.80
CA VAL A 114 -47.36 4.72 -3.16
C VAL A 114 -46.26 5.44 -2.39
N TYR A 115 -45.50 6.26 -3.11
CA TYR A 115 -44.45 7.10 -2.56
C TYR A 115 -44.76 8.57 -2.86
N LYS A 116 -44.43 9.45 -1.92
CA LYS A 116 -44.48 10.91 -2.15
C LYS A 116 -43.17 11.38 -2.78
N CYS A 117 -43.25 12.16 -3.84
CA CYS A 117 -42.09 12.67 -4.57
C CYS A 117 -41.55 13.97 -3.94
N ASP A 118 -40.47 13.87 -3.16
CA ASP A 118 -39.79 15.04 -2.61
C ASP A 118 -38.66 15.53 -3.52
N PHE A 119 -39.02 16.45 -4.43
CA PHE A 119 -38.09 17.10 -5.34
C PHE A 119 -37.10 18.06 -4.64
N THR A 120 -37.33 18.43 -3.38
CA THR A 120 -36.43 19.32 -2.64
C THR A 120 -35.20 18.56 -2.19
N HIS A 121 -35.39 17.37 -1.62
CA HIS A 121 -34.29 16.49 -1.21
C HIS A 121 -33.88 15.48 -2.30
N GLY A 122 -34.66 15.35 -3.37
CA GLY A 122 -34.37 14.46 -4.50
C GLY A 122 -34.58 12.99 -4.17
N ARG A 123 -35.58 12.66 -3.35
CA ARG A 123 -35.88 11.31 -2.86
C ARG A 123 -37.38 11.01 -2.88
N LEU A 124 -37.71 9.72 -2.82
CA LEU A 124 -39.06 9.24 -2.57
C LEU A 124 -39.26 9.11 -1.05
N GLU A 125 -40.41 9.56 -0.54
CA GLU A 125 -40.81 9.40 0.85
C GLU A 125 -41.91 8.34 0.95
N ASP A 126 -41.75 7.40 1.89
CA ASP A 126 -42.74 6.35 2.15
C ASP A 126 -44.10 6.96 2.54
N THR A 127 -45.17 6.31 2.09
CA THR A 127 -46.54 6.61 2.54
C THR A 127 -47.18 5.35 3.12
N GLU A 128 -48.27 5.52 3.86
CA GLU A 128 -49.04 4.40 4.43
C GLU A 128 -49.97 3.73 3.39
N TYR A 129 -50.02 4.22 2.14
CA TYR A 129 -50.87 3.62 1.11
C TYR A 129 -50.15 2.43 0.44
N ASP A 130 -50.65 1.23 0.71
CA ASP A 130 -50.17 -0.04 0.16
C ASP A 130 -51.31 -0.75 -0.56
N LEU A 131 -51.14 -0.98 -1.87
CA LEU A 131 -52.09 -1.64 -2.77
C LEU A 131 -51.68 -3.08 -3.09
N THR A 132 -50.74 -3.65 -2.33
CA THR A 132 -50.21 -4.99 -2.58
C THR A 132 -51.29 -6.06 -2.52
N GLU A 133 -52.20 -6.02 -1.55
CA GLU A 133 -53.28 -7.03 -1.44
C GLU A 133 -54.21 -7.05 -2.66
N ASP A 134 -54.38 -5.90 -3.32
CA ASP A 134 -55.25 -5.78 -4.50
C ASP A 134 -54.67 -6.46 -5.73
N THR A 135 -53.34 -6.46 -5.88
CA THR A 135 -52.65 -7.12 -7.01
C THR A 135 -52.77 -8.65 -7.00
N VAL A 136 -53.17 -9.25 -5.87
CA VAL A 136 -53.43 -10.70 -5.81
C VAL A 136 -54.76 -11.07 -6.48
N THR A 137 -55.71 -10.12 -6.49
CA THR A 137 -57.09 -10.34 -6.96
C THR A 137 -57.35 -9.69 -8.33
N TYR A 138 -56.63 -8.62 -8.64
CA TYR A 138 -56.83 -7.77 -9.82
C TYR A 138 -55.57 -7.73 -10.67
N SER A 139 -55.74 -7.73 -11.99
CA SER A 139 -54.64 -7.71 -12.96
C SER A 139 -53.97 -6.35 -13.06
N GLN A 140 -54.78 -5.29 -12.98
CA GLN A 140 -54.32 -3.91 -13.16
C GLN A 140 -54.98 -2.97 -12.15
N ILE A 141 -54.23 -1.96 -11.75
CA ILE A 141 -54.67 -0.90 -10.84
C ILE A 141 -54.41 0.43 -11.53
N SER A 142 -55.44 1.26 -11.62
CA SER A 142 -55.36 2.64 -12.10
C SER A 142 -55.63 3.60 -10.94
N VAL A 143 -54.62 4.35 -10.52
CA VAL A 143 -54.78 5.36 -9.47
C VAL A 143 -55.37 6.61 -10.09
N GLN A 144 -56.33 7.23 -9.42
CA GLN A 144 -56.98 8.43 -9.94
C GLN A 144 -56.39 9.68 -9.30
N CYS A 145 -56.51 9.80 -7.98
CA CYS A 145 -55.98 10.94 -7.22
C CYS A 145 -55.98 10.64 -5.72
N ILE A 146 -55.39 11.54 -4.93
CA ILE A 146 -55.64 11.61 -3.49
C ILE A 146 -56.56 12.80 -3.24
N GLN A 147 -57.70 12.56 -2.59
CA GLN A 147 -58.67 13.59 -2.21
C GLN A 147 -58.97 13.46 -0.72
N ASP A 148 -58.91 14.58 0.02
CA ASP A 148 -59.17 14.61 1.46
C ASP A 148 -58.34 13.56 2.26
N GLY A 149 -57.10 13.30 1.83
CA GLY A 149 -56.21 12.31 2.45
C GLY A 149 -56.62 10.84 2.21
N LYS A 150 -57.50 10.56 1.24
CA LYS A 150 -57.85 9.20 0.79
C LYS A 150 -57.39 8.98 -0.64
N LEU A 151 -56.74 7.85 -0.87
CA LEU A 151 -56.31 7.40 -2.19
C LEU A 151 -57.50 6.79 -2.95
N CYS A 152 -57.88 7.38 -4.08
CA CYS A 152 -58.92 6.88 -4.97
C CYS A 152 -58.28 6.08 -6.11
N TYR A 153 -58.70 4.83 -6.31
CA TYR A 153 -58.11 3.94 -7.32
C TYR A 153 -59.13 2.92 -7.84
N ILE A 154 -58.92 2.46 -9.07
CA ILE A 154 -59.77 1.51 -9.77
C ILE A 154 -59.00 0.21 -9.95
N CYS A 155 -59.64 -0.88 -9.55
CA CYS A 155 -59.14 -2.24 -9.70
C CYS A 155 -59.81 -2.92 -10.89
N ILE A 156 -59.00 -3.41 -11.82
CA ILE A 156 -59.45 -4.05 -13.06
C ILE A 156 -59.22 -5.58 -12.92
N PRO A 157 -60.23 -6.42 -13.15
CA PRO A 157 -60.15 -7.87 -12.94
C PRO A 157 -59.23 -8.59 -13.94
N ASP A 158 -58.82 -9.81 -13.59
CA ASP A 158 -57.87 -10.65 -14.34
C ASP A 158 -58.56 -11.74 -15.21
N THR A 159 -59.89 -11.72 -15.34
CA THR A 159 -60.61 -12.93 -15.79
C THR A 159 -60.87 -13.00 -17.30
N GLU A 160 -60.35 -14.08 -17.90
CA GLU A 160 -60.55 -14.54 -19.29
C GLU A 160 -61.95 -15.12 -19.60
N LYS A 161 -62.97 -14.94 -18.74
CA LYS A 161 -64.34 -15.44 -18.98
C LYS A 161 -65.40 -14.57 -18.32
N ASN A 162 -66.25 -13.96 -19.15
CA ASN A 162 -67.39 -13.08 -18.85
C ASN A 162 -67.05 -11.62 -18.51
N GLN A 163 -68.06 -10.76 -18.73
CA GLN A 163 -68.09 -9.37 -18.26
C GLN A 163 -67.96 -9.35 -16.72
N GLU A 164 -66.75 -9.14 -16.22
CA GLU A 164 -66.52 -8.74 -14.83
C GLU A 164 -66.41 -7.21 -14.76
N SER A 165 -66.69 -6.66 -13.58
CA SER A 165 -66.73 -5.22 -13.42
C SER A 165 -65.48 -4.69 -12.74
N ALA A 166 -64.93 -3.60 -13.27
CA ALA A 166 -63.93 -2.82 -12.58
C ALA A 166 -64.55 -2.14 -11.36
N LYS A 167 -63.80 -2.11 -10.25
CA LYS A 167 -64.30 -1.61 -8.97
C LYS A 167 -63.51 -0.40 -8.52
N LEU A 168 -64.23 0.66 -8.16
CA LEU A 168 -63.66 1.90 -7.63
C LEU A 168 -63.56 1.80 -6.11
N PHE A 169 -62.37 2.04 -5.57
CA PHE A 169 -62.08 2.00 -4.14
C PHE A 169 -61.49 3.30 -3.63
N THR A 170 -61.68 3.55 -2.33
CA THR A 170 -60.93 4.57 -1.58
C THR A 170 -60.19 3.92 -0.41
N LEU A 171 -58.91 4.26 -0.25
CA LEU A 171 -58.05 3.80 0.84
C LEU A 171 -57.61 4.99 1.70
N ASN A 172 -57.85 4.95 3.01
CA ASN A 172 -57.37 5.98 3.93
C ASN A 172 -55.94 5.68 4.44
N GLN A 173 -55.31 6.64 5.13
CA GLN A 173 -53.96 6.47 5.70
C GLN A 173 -53.87 5.43 6.83
N GLN A 174 -55.00 4.92 7.33
CA GLN A 174 -55.05 3.87 8.35
C GLN A 174 -55.14 2.46 7.74
N GLY A 175 -55.14 2.37 6.40
CA GLY A 175 -55.29 1.12 5.66
C GLY A 175 -56.74 0.63 5.52
N GLU A 176 -57.73 1.45 5.88
CA GLU A 176 -59.14 1.09 5.73
C GLU A 176 -59.60 1.36 4.29
N ARG A 177 -60.13 0.31 3.65
CA ARG A 177 -60.61 0.31 2.27
C ARG A 177 -62.14 0.34 2.19
N GLU A 178 -62.68 1.15 1.29
CA GLU A 178 -64.13 1.28 1.02
C GLU A 178 -64.40 1.20 -0.49
N GLN A 179 -65.35 0.37 -0.94
CA GLN A 179 -65.80 0.33 -2.34
C GLN A 179 -66.83 1.45 -2.59
N LYS A 180 -66.64 2.24 -3.65
CA LYS A 180 -67.52 3.36 -4.01
C LYS A 180 -68.47 3.05 -5.16
N ASP A 181 -68.01 2.31 -6.16
CA ASP A 181 -68.79 2.00 -7.35
C ASP A 181 -68.22 0.77 -8.09
N GLU A 182 -68.96 0.28 -9.07
CA GLU A 182 -68.62 -0.85 -9.94
C GLU A 182 -69.06 -0.53 -11.38
N ILE A 183 -68.17 -0.80 -12.35
CA ILE A 183 -68.39 -0.51 -13.78
C ILE A 183 -68.18 -1.80 -14.57
N LEU A 184 -69.18 -2.17 -15.35
CA LEU A 184 -69.09 -3.31 -16.25
C LEU A 184 -68.13 -2.97 -17.39
N LEU A 185 -67.08 -3.77 -17.56
CA LEU A 185 -66.18 -3.66 -18.70
C LEU A 185 -66.52 -4.75 -19.70
N GLU A 186 -66.72 -4.36 -20.96
CA GLU A 186 -66.82 -5.32 -22.06
C GLU A 186 -65.42 -5.78 -22.45
N TYR A 187 -65.24 -7.10 -22.60
CA TYR A 187 -63.97 -7.67 -23.03
C TYR A 187 -63.72 -7.38 -24.51
N PRO A 188 -62.48 -7.08 -24.93
CA PRO A 188 -61.25 -6.94 -24.14
C PRO A 188 -61.19 -5.61 -23.36
N TYR A 189 -60.43 -5.52 -22.26
CA TYR A 189 -60.38 -4.28 -21.45
C TYR A 189 -58.99 -3.90 -20.91
N LEU A 190 -57.92 -4.49 -21.46
CA LEU A 190 -56.53 -4.29 -21.00
C LEU A 190 -55.99 -2.85 -21.20
N ASN A 191 -56.61 -2.02 -22.05
CA ASN A 191 -56.18 -0.63 -22.31
C ASN A 191 -57.22 0.42 -21.90
N ALA A 192 -58.16 0.06 -21.02
CA ALA A 192 -59.12 1.03 -20.52
C ALA A 192 -58.40 2.12 -19.70
N GLN A 193 -58.47 3.37 -20.17
CA GLN A 193 -58.03 4.54 -19.42
C GLN A 193 -59.21 5.07 -18.61
N PHE A 194 -58.95 5.50 -17.38
CA PHE A 194 -59.97 5.99 -16.46
C PHE A 194 -59.61 7.38 -15.96
N PHE A 195 -60.62 8.25 -15.86
CA PHE A 195 -60.50 9.57 -15.28
C PHE A 195 -61.67 9.89 -14.34
N LEU A 196 -61.36 10.15 -13.07
CA LEU A 196 -62.31 10.60 -12.06
C LEU A 196 -62.20 12.12 -11.83
N ASN A 197 -63.22 12.86 -12.25
CA ASN A 197 -63.33 14.29 -12.02
C ASN A 197 -63.65 14.62 -10.55
N LYS A 198 -63.22 15.80 -10.08
CA LYS A 198 -63.62 16.42 -8.79
C LYS A 198 -65.13 16.46 -8.54
N ASP A 199 -65.95 16.50 -9.57
CA ASP A 199 -67.43 16.46 -9.45
C ASP A 199 -68.00 15.04 -9.24
N GLY A 200 -67.14 14.02 -9.09
CA GLY A 200 -67.55 12.62 -8.90
C GLY A 200 -68.11 11.97 -10.16
N ILE A 201 -67.62 12.39 -11.34
CA ILE A 201 -67.96 11.81 -12.64
C ILE A 201 -66.75 11.02 -13.12
N LEU A 202 -66.97 9.75 -13.43
CA LEU A 202 -65.95 8.83 -13.91
C LEU A 202 -66.11 8.65 -15.42
N LEU A 203 -65.03 8.91 -16.16
CA LEU A 203 -64.91 8.66 -17.58
C LEU A 203 -63.99 7.47 -17.82
N TRP A 204 -64.29 6.65 -18.82
CA TRP A 204 -63.36 5.61 -19.25
C TRP A 204 -63.44 5.34 -20.75
N THR A 205 -62.34 4.84 -21.31
CA THR A 205 -62.28 4.33 -22.69
C THR A 205 -62.54 2.82 -22.71
N ASP A 206 -63.31 2.32 -23.66
CA ASP A 206 -63.38 0.88 -23.95
C ASP A 206 -62.31 0.44 -24.99
N TYR A 207 -62.34 -0.84 -25.40
CA TYR A 207 -61.37 -1.38 -26.36
C TYR A 207 -61.52 -0.85 -27.79
N GLU A 208 -62.67 -0.30 -28.13
CA GLU A 208 -62.91 0.38 -29.41
C GLU A 208 -62.63 1.88 -29.29
N SER A 209 -61.98 2.32 -28.19
CA SER A 209 -61.63 3.73 -27.96
C SER A 209 -62.87 4.65 -27.80
N GLU A 210 -64.06 4.09 -27.54
CA GLU A 210 -65.24 4.88 -27.18
C GLU A 210 -65.17 5.34 -25.72
N ILE A 211 -65.61 6.58 -25.48
CA ILE A 211 -65.57 7.20 -24.15
C ILE A 211 -66.95 7.17 -23.51
N HIS A 212 -67.01 6.53 -22.36
CA HIS A 212 -68.19 6.42 -21.52
C HIS A 212 -68.05 7.32 -20.29
N ALA A 213 -69.16 7.80 -19.75
CA ALA A 213 -69.18 8.65 -18.57
C ALA A 213 -70.32 8.23 -17.62
N LYS A 214 -70.03 8.14 -16.32
CA LYS A 214 -70.98 7.74 -15.27
C LYS A 214 -70.80 8.58 -14.03
N ARG A 215 -71.89 8.96 -13.35
CA ARG A 215 -71.81 9.60 -12.04
C ARG A 215 -71.61 8.53 -10.95
N VAL A 216 -70.51 8.66 -10.20
CA VAL A 216 -70.06 7.66 -9.23
C VAL A 216 -71.12 7.42 -8.16
N GLY A 217 -71.41 6.15 -7.90
CA GLY A 217 -72.38 5.69 -6.90
C GLY A 217 -73.85 5.76 -7.37
N THR A 218 -74.08 6.02 -8.66
CA THR A 218 -75.42 6.07 -9.27
C THR A 218 -75.44 5.25 -10.57
N GLU A 219 -76.61 4.82 -11.05
CA GLU A 219 -76.77 4.18 -12.37
C GLU A 219 -76.93 5.21 -13.52
N ASP A 220 -76.51 6.46 -13.29
CA ASP A 220 -76.69 7.58 -14.23
C ASP A 220 -75.50 7.68 -15.20
N TYR A 221 -75.68 7.14 -16.41
CA TYR A 221 -74.73 7.26 -17.52
C TYR A 221 -74.98 8.58 -18.28
N LEU A 222 -73.91 9.31 -18.56
CA LEU A 222 -73.96 10.64 -19.16
C LEU A 222 -73.57 10.56 -20.64
N GLU A 223 -74.37 11.18 -21.52
CA GLU A 223 -74.00 11.37 -22.92
C GLU A 223 -73.27 12.71 -23.08
N ILE A 224 -72.06 12.67 -23.61
CA ILE A 224 -71.25 13.86 -23.87
C ILE A 224 -71.40 14.22 -25.34
N GLN A 225 -71.92 15.41 -25.62
CA GLN A 225 -72.18 15.87 -26.98
C GLN A 225 -70.88 15.86 -27.81
N GLY A 226 -70.88 15.12 -28.93
CA GLY A 226 -69.77 15.06 -29.87
C GLY A 226 -68.68 14.03 -29.53
N ILE A 227 -68.81 13.33 -28.41
CA ILE A 227 -67.87 12.32 -27.91
C ILE A 227 -68.52 10.93 -27.85
N THR A 228 -69.62 10.79 -27.09
CA THR A 228 -70.30 9.49 -26.90
C THR A 228 -70.79 8.93 -28.24
N GLY A 229 -70.59 7.64 -28.49
CA GLY A 229 -70.93 6.97 -29.74
C GLY A 229 -69.88 7.03 -30.85
N LYS A 230 -68.73 7.69 -30.64
CA LYS A 230 -67.60 7.66 -31.59
C LYS A 230 -66.61 6.57 -31.21
N LYS A 231 -66.30 5.68 -32.16
CA LYS A 231 -65.42 4.52 -32.01
C LYS A 231 -64.18 4.66 -32.90
N GLY A 232 -63.02 4.27 -32.37
CA GLY A 232 -61.74 4.20 -33.09
C GLY A 232 -61.11 5.56 -33.39
N VAL A 233 -61.50 6.62 -32.67
CA VAL A 233 -61.11 8.01 -32.98
C VAL A 233 -60.13 8.59 -31.95
N PHE A 234 -60.22 8.17 -30.68
CA PHE A 234 -59.53 8.81 -29.56
C PHE A 234 -58.30 8.01 -29.10
N LYS A 235 -57.12 8.63 -29.10
CA LYS A 235 -55.85 7.95 -28.77
C LYS A 235 -55.45 8.03 -27.29
N THR A 236 -55.85 9.08 -26.58
CA THR A 236 -55.45 9.33 -25.19
C THR A 236 -56.55 10.10 -24.47
N LEU A 237 -56.77 9.76 -23.20
CA LEU A 237 -57.62 10.46 -22.24
C LEU A 237 -56.72 11.05 -21.13
N ALA A 238 -56.65 12.38 -21.08
CA ALA A 238 -55.90 13.16 -20.09
C ALA A 238 -56.84 14.08 -19.29
N ASP A 239 -56.34 14.73 -18.23
CA ASP A 239 -57.17 15.59 -17.40
C ASP A 239 -56.38 16.68 -16.64
N ASP A 240 -57.09 17.71 -16.20
CA ASP A 240 -56.59 18.72 -15.25
C ASP A 240 -57.37 18.72 -13.92
N GLY A 241 -58.01 17.59 -13.61
CA GLY A 241 -58.92 17.39 -12.49
C GLY A 241 -60.32 18.00 -12.67
N LYS A 242 -60.52 18.95 -13.60
CA LYS A 242 -61.83 19.57 -13.87
C LYS A 242 -62.37 19.22 -15.26
N TYR A 243 -61.53 19.25 -16.27
CA TYR A 243 -61.87 18.89 -17.64
C TYR A 243 -61.11 17.63 -18.04
N ALA A 244 -61.72 16.82 -18.90
CA ALA A 244 -61.01 15.75 -19.58
C ALA A 244 -60.56 16.25 -20.96
N TYR A 245 -59.46 15.73 -21.46
CA TYR A 245 -58.88 16.08 -22.76
C TYR A 245 -58.65 14.82 -23.56
N VAL A 246 -59.10 14.83 -24.80
CA VAL A 246 -58.97 13.67 -25.68
C VAL A 246 -58.31 14.05 -26.98
N LEU A 247 -57.38 13.21 -27.42
CA LEU A 247 -56.70 13.38 -28.69
C LEU A 247 -57.49 12.71 -29.82
N ASP A 248 -58.06 13.51 -30.72
CA ASP A 248 -58.72 13.06 -31.96
C ASP A 248 -57.70 13.04 -33.10
N CYS A 249 -57.15 11.86 -33.41
CA CYS A 249 -56.16 11.67 -34.47
C CYS A 249 -56.74 11.83 -35.88
N SER A 250 -58.05 11.59 -36.04
CA SER A 250 -58.74 11.71 -37.33
C SER A 250 -58.85 13.18 -37.75
N SER A 251 -59.19 14.04 -36.79
CA SER A 251 -59.35 15.49 -36.96
C SER A 251 -58.08 16.29 -36.63
N ASP A 252 -57.03 15.61 -36.17
CA ASP A 252 -55.73 16.20 -35.79
C ASP A 252 -55.89 17.36 -34.78
N CYS A 253 -56.62 17.10 -33.69
CA CYS A 253 -56.95 18.10 -32.69
C CYS A 253 -57.09 17.50 -31.28
N VAL A 254 -57.01 18.37 -30.27
CA VAL A 254 -57.28 18.05 -28.86
C VAL A 254 -58.64 18.62 -28.49
N ILE A 255 -59.54 17.75 -28.04
CA ILE A 255 -60.89 18.10 -27.64
C ILE A 255 -60.93 18.17 -26.11
N GLN A 256 -61.40 19.29 -25.58
CA GLN A 256 -61.74 19.43 -24.17
C GLN A 256 -63.18 18.96 -23.95
N ILE A 257 -63.36 18.18 -22.91
CA ILE A 257 -64.62 17.64 -22.44
C ILE A 257 -64.93 18.28 -21.09
N ASP A 258 -66.14 18.82 -20.95
CA ASP A 258 -66.72 19.22 -19.67
C ASP A 258 -67.72 18.14 -19.23
N PRO A 259 -67.34 17.23 -18.33
CA PRO A 259 -68.22 16.14 -17.92
C PRO A 259 -69.46 16.62 -17.16
N ALA A 260 -69.32 17.67 -16.36
CA ALA A 260 -70.43 18.23 -15.59
C ALA A 260 -71.44 18.95 -16.49
N GLY A 261 -70.94 19.63 -17.53
CA GLY A 261 -71.74 20.29 -18.55
C GLY A 261 -72.27 19.40 -19.68
N GLN A 262 -71.77 18.16 -19.82
CA GLN A 262 -72.05 17.24 -20.94
C GLN A 262 -71.71 17.81 -22.33
N THR A 263 -70.73 18.71 -22.40
CA THR A 263 -70.31 19.38 -23.64
C THR A 263 -68.86 19.09 -23.99
N SER A 264 -68.51 19.20 -25.27
CA SER A 264 -67.13 19.15 -25.74
C SER A 264 -66.81 20.31 -26.70
N GLN A 265 -65.55 20.71 -26.75
CA GLN A 265 -65.05 21.74 -27.68
C GLN A 265 -63.62 21.46 -28.13
N VAL A 266 -63.28 21.81 -29.37
CA VAL A 266 -61.90 21.73 -29.86
C VAL A 266 -61.08 22.84 -29.20
N LEU A 267 -60.09 22.45 -28.38
CA LEU A 267 -59.24 23.40 -27.66
C LEU A 267 -57.99 23.75 -28.47
N PHE A 268 -57.29 22.73 -28.98
CA PHE A 268 -56.11 22.89 -29.84
C PHE A 268 -56.34 22.17 -31.16
N SER A 269 -56.01 22.83 -32.28
CA SER A 269 -56.15 22.27 -33.63
C SER A 269 -54.79 22.31 -34.32
N GLY A 270 -54.39 21.20 -34.94
CA GLY A 270 -53.13 21.10 -35.67
C GLY A 270 -53.05 22.12 -36.81
N GLU A 271 -54.18 22.44 -37.46
CA GLU A 271 -54.25 23.45 -38.51
C GLU A 271 -53.78 24.82 -38.03
N LYS A 272 -54.22 25.26 -36.84
CA LYS A 272 -53.80 26.54 -36.25
C LYS A 272 -52.35 26.51 -35.80
N ILE A 273 -51.89 25.41 -35.19
CA ILE A 273 -50.50 25.30 -34.72
C ILE A 273 -49.54 25.29 -35.92
N ARG A 274 -49.94 24.68 -37.05
CA ARG A 274 -49.17 24.70 -38.31
C ARG A 274 -49.00 26.07 -38.95
N GLU A 275 -49.79 27.08 -38.57
CA GLU A 275 -49.57 28.46 -39.01
C GLU A 275 -48.21 29.00 -38.51
N ASP A 276 -47.84 28.64 -37.29
CA ASP A 276 -46.57 29.02 -36.66
C ASP A 276 -45.49 27.91 -36.79
N TYR A 277 -45.91 26.63 -36.86
CA TYR A 277 -45.04 25.45 -36.85
C TYR A 277 -45.44 24.43 -37.94
N PRO A 278 -45.02 24.61 -39.22
CA PRO A 278 -45.57 23.90 -40.38
C PRO A 278 -45.53 22.37 -40.33
N GLU A 279 -44.54 21.80 -39.65
CA GLU A 279 -44.32 20.35 -39.54
C GLU A 279 -45.11 19.71 -38.39
N PHE A 280 -45.84 20.50 -37.57
CA PHE A 280 -46.52 19.99 -36.40
C PHE A 280 -47.73 19.12 -36.76
N THR A 281 -47.83 17.96 -36.10
CA THR A 281 -48.98 17.04 -36.17
C THR A 281 -49.21 16.40 -34.82
N PHE A 282 -50.47 16.29 -34.39
CA PHE A 282 -50.79 15.59 -33.15
C PHE A 282 -50.63 14.07 -33.28
N ARG A 283 -50.55 13.54 -34.50
CA ARG A 283 -50.43 12.09 -34.75
C ARG A 283 -49.11 11.50 -34.22
N GLU A 284 -48.04 12.29 -34.23
CA GLU A 284 -46.70 11.92 -33.76
C GLU A 284 -46.52 12.08 -32.23
N LEU A 285 -47.55 12.59 -31.55
CA LEU A 285 -47.53 12.73 -30.09
C LEU A 285 -48.01 11.43 -29.45
N HIS A 286 -47.35 11.04 -28.35
CA HIS A 286 -47.83 9.98 -27.47
C HIS A 286 -47.81 10.43 -26.01
N SER A 287 -48.66 9.80 -25.21
CA SER A 287 -48.86 10.14 -23.79
C SER A 287 -49.14 11.64 -23.59
N LEU A 288 -50.03 12.19 -24.42
CA LEU A 288 -50.42 13.60 -24.34
C LEU A 288 -51.07 13.87 -22.98
N ASP A 289 -50.55 14.86 -22.26
CA ASP A 289 -51.23 15.49 -21.12
C ASP A 289 -51.53 16.95 -21.43
N CYS A 290 -52.65 17.46 -20.91
CA CYS A 290 -53.25 18.69 -21.40
C CYS A 290 -53.92 19.48 -20.28
N THR A 291 -53.84 20.80 -20.39
CA THR A 291 -54.54 21.77 -19.56
C THR A 291 -55.20 22.82 -20.44
N THR A 292 -56.06 23.64 -19.85
CA THR A 292 -56.67 24.80 -20.54
C THR A 292 -55.66 25.75 -21.20
N SER A 293 -54.43 25.85 -20.68
CA SER A 293 -53.40 26.80 -21.14
C SER A 293 -52.37 26.21 -22.10
N GLY A 294 -52.36 24.89 -22.29
CA GLY A 294 -51.36 24.21 -23.10
C GLY A 294 -51.32 22.71 -22.89
N PHE A 295 -50.49 22.02 -23.66
CA PHE A 295 -50.29 20.58 -23.58
C PHE A 295 -48.81 20.20 -23.56
N CYS A 296 -48.54 18.97 -23.18
CA CYS A 296 -47.25 18.33 -23.36
C CYS A 296 -47.42 16.89 -23.81
N ALA A 297 -46.48 16.40 -24.60
CA ALA A 297 -46.44 15.01 -25.00
C ALA A 297 -44.98 14.62 -25.24
N GLY A 298 -44.70 13.32 -25.22
CA GLY A 298 -43.45 12.89 -25.81
C GLY A 298 -43.51 12.97 -27.34
N THR A 299 -42.38 13.26 -27.97
CA THR A 299 -42.18 13.18 -29.43
C THR A 299 -41.14 12.14 -29.76
N GLU A 300 -41.37 11.40 -30.85
CA GLU A 300 -40.44 10.38 -31.34
C GLU A 300 -39.40 11.00 -32.27
N GLU A 301 -38.12 10.80 -31.94
CA GLU A 301 -37.02 10.97 -32.90
C GLU A 301 -36.63 9.58 -33.46
N VAL A 302 -35.73 9.53 -34.45
CA VAL A 302 -35.25 8.31 -35.18
C VAL A 302 -34.79 7.13 -34.28
N GLN A 303 -34.77 7.28 -32.95
CA GLN A 303 -34.48 6.22 -31.97
C GLN A 303 -35.39 6.30 -30.71
N GLY A 304 -36.70 6.47 -30.90
CA GLY A 304 -37.71 6.45 -29.83
C GLY A 304 -38.05 7.82 -29.24
N MET A 305 -38.84 7.82 -28.17
CA MET A 305 -39.39 9.02 -27.54
C MET A 305 -38.36 9.76 -26.66
N ARG A 306 -37.52 10.57 -27.31
CA ARG A 306 -36.34 11.22 -26.69
C ARG A 306 -36.49 12.71 -26.44
N SER A 307 -37.61 13.28 -26.82
CA SER A 307 -37.94 14.69 -26.64
C SER A 307 -39.34 14.86 -26.06
N ILE A 308 -39.53 15.96 -25.36
CA ILE A 308 -40.84 16.40 -24.88
C ILE A 308 -41.26 17.57 -25.76
N CYS A 309 -42.37 17.42 -26.47
CA CYS A 309 -43.09 18.55 -27.03
C CYS A 309 -43.84 19.24 -25.90
N SER A 310 -43.52 20.52 -25.68
CA SER A 310 -44.29 21.38 -24.79
C SER A 310 -44.91 22.51 -25.60
N TYR A 311 -46.21 22.72 -25.47
CA TYR A 311 -46.92 23.86 -26.04
C TYR A 311 -47.65 24.61 -24.93
N GLN A 312 -47.16 25.79 -24.55
CA GLN A 312 -47.73 26.57 -23.44
C GLN A 312 -47.96 28.02 -23.85
N ASN A 313 -49.18 28.51 -23.67
CA ASN A 313 -49.56 29.90 -23.97
C ASN A 313 -49.14 30.36 -25.38
N GLY A 314 -49.19 29.47 -26.37
CA GLY A 314 -48.82 29.77 -27.77
C GLY A 314 -47.36 29.51 -28.13
N ASN A 315 -46.50 29.17 -27.18
CA ASN A 315 -45.09 28.88 -27.45
C ASN A 315 -44.85 27.36 -27.49
N HIS A 316 -44.32 26.86 -28.61
CA HIS A 316 -43.88 25.48 -28.78
C HIS A 316 -42.37 25.35 -28.49
N GLU A 317 -41.98 24.37 -27.68
CA GLU A 317 -40.58 24.03 -27.40
C GLU A 317 -40.39 22.51 -27.35
N ASP A 318 -39.40 22.00 -28.10
CA ASP A 318 -38.97 20.60 -28.05
C ASP A 318 -37.79 20.44 -27.09
N ILE A 319 -38.04 19.76 -25.98
CA ILE A 319 -37.09 19.59 -24.90
C ILE A 319 -36.39 18.24 -25.06
N GLY A 320 -35.18 18.23 -25.63
CA GLY A 320 -34.32 17.04 -25.64
C GLY A 320 -33.31 16.99 -24.47
N LYS A 321 -33.14 18.11 -23.75
CA LYS A 321 -32.22 18.24 -22.62
C LYS A 321 -32.78 19.14 -21.54
N VAL A 322 -32.61 18.73 -20.30
CA VAL A 322 -33.08 19.47 -19.11
C VAL A 322 -31.90 20.08 -18.37
N SER A 323 -31.98 21.36 -18.04
CA SER A 323 -30.97 22.05 -17.23
C SER A 323 -31.37 22.05 -15.76
N LEU A 324 -30.60 21.35 -14.94
CA LEU A 324 -30.85 21.20 -13.52
C LEU A 324 -30.47 22.45 -12.72
N THR A 325 -31.17 22.65 -11.59
CA THR A 325 -30.80 23.65 -10.58
C THR A 325 -29.48 23.29 -9.88
N ALA A 326 -28.75 24.27 -9.35
CA ALA A 326 -27.46 24.03 -8.68
C ALA A 326 -27.56 23.03 -7.52
N HIS A 327 -28.66 23.08 -6.74
CA HIS A 327 -28.91 22.13 -5.66
C HIS A 327 -29.08 20.70 -6.19
N SER A 328 -29.86 20.52 -7.26
CA SER A 328 -30.05 19.23 -7.92
C SER A 328 -28.74 18.65 -8.50
N VAL A 329 -27.88 19.51 -9.06
CA VAL A 329 -26.54 19.09 -9.53
C VAL A 329 -25.67 18.57 -8.40
N ILE A 330 -25.69 19.24 -7.24
CA ILE A 330 -24.93 18.82 -6.06
C ILE A 330 -25.38 17.44 -5.57
N ASN A 331 -26.69 17.22 -5.45
CA ASN A 331 -27.23 15.93 -5.03
C ASN A 331 -26.89 14.82 -6.05
N ARG A 332 -27.05 15.10 -7.35
CA ARG A 332 -26.72 14.16 -8.44
C ARG A 332 -25.24 13.77 -8.46
N MET A 333 -24.33 14.73 -8.25
CA MET A 333 -22.88 14.54 -8.35
C MET A 333 -22.21 14.23 -7.01
N PHE A 334 -22.97 14.07 -5.93
CA PHE A 334 -22.45 13.90 -4.57
C PHE A 334 -21.38 12.80 -4.47
N TRP A 335 -21.69 11.59 -4.96
CA TRP A 335 -20.77 10.45 -4.91
C TRP A 335 -19.54 10.65 -5.79
N VAL A 336 -19.67 11.36 -6.91
CA VAL A 336 -18.54 11.72 -7.77
C VAL A 336 -17.61 12.68 -7.04
N TYR A 337 -18.15 13.71 -6.38
CA TYR A 337 -17.34 14.63 -5.56
C TYR A 337 -16.67 13.91 -4.40
N ALA A 338 -17.39 13.04 -3.69
CA ALA A 338 -16.84 12.23 -2.62
C ALA A 338 -15.69 11.32 -3.11
N GLY A 339 -15.86 10.67 -4.26
CA GLY A 339 -14.83 9.85 -4.90
C GLY A 339 -13.59 10.65 -5.31
N ILE A 340 -13.76 11.83 -5.91
CA ILE A 340 -12.65 12.73 -6.27
C ILE A 340 -11.89 13.18 -5.01
N LEU A 341 -12.59 13.55 -3.94
CA LEU A 341 -11.98 13.94 -2.67
C LEU A 341 -11.24 12.77 -2.00
N LEU A 342 -11.81 11.57 -2.02
CA LEU A 342 -11.17 10.36 -1.50
C LEU A 342 -9.89 10.03 -2.29
N ALA A 343 -9.94 10.06 -3.62
CA ALA A 343 -8.79 9.83 -4.46
C ALA A 343 -7.70 10.87 -4.19
N ALA A 344 -8.06 12.15 -4.10
CA ALA A 344 -7.14 13.23 -3.76
C ALA A 344 -6.49 13.03 -2.37
N PHE A 345 -7.26 12.57 -1.39
CA PHE A 345 -6.76 12.23 -0.05
C PHE A 345 -5.77 11.05 -0.09
N LEU A 346 -6.10 9.97 -0.80
CA LEU A 346 -5.23 8.80 -0.95
C LEU A 346 -3.93 9.13 -1.69
N PHE A 347 -4.00 9.87 -2.80
CA PHE A 347 -2.82 10.34 -3.53
C PHE A 347 -1.98 11.30 -2.68
N GLY A 348 -2.61 12.17 -1.91
CA GLY A 348 -1.93 13.06 -0.96
C GLY A 348 -1.19 12.28 0.13
N GLY A 349 -1.83 11.26 0.69
CA GLY A 349 -1.23 10.33 1.67
C GLY A 349 -0.05 9.55 1.09
N TYR A 350 -0.19 9.00 -0.11
CA TYR A 350 0.88 8.33 -0.84
C TYR A 350 2.07 9.26 -1.12
N TRP A 351 1.80 10.47 -1.61
CA TRP A 351 2.84 11.48 -1.86
C TRP A 351 3.61 11.85 -0.58
N LEU A 352 2.89 12.06 0.52
CA LEU A 352 3.48 12.29 1.84
C LEU A 352 4.32 11.11 2.30
N ALA A 353 3.85 9.87 2.08
CA ALA A 353 4.60 8.67 2.43
C ALA A 353 5.90 8.54 1.62
N CYS A 354 5.85 8.78 0.31
CA CYS A 354 7.03 8.79 -0.56
C CYS A 354 8.06 9.85 -0.11
N VAL A 355 7.60 11.05 0.24
CA VAL A 355 8.49 12.15 0.63
C VAL A 355 9.05 11.99 2.04
N LYS A 356 8.23 11.54 3.01
CA LYS A 356 8.61 11.45 4.43
C LYS A 356 9.40 10.18 4.76
N TYR A 357 9.07 9.05 4.14
CA TYR A 357 9.68 7.75 4.48
C TYR A 357 10.72 7.25 3.46
N HIS A 358 11.05 8.05 2.43
CA HIS A 358 11.97 7.64 1.35
C HIS A 358 11.64 6.25 0.80
N VAL A 359 10.33 5.99 0.64
CA VAL A 359 9.80 4.76 0.03
C VAL A 359 10.04 4.84 -1.47
N GLN A 360 11.30 4.68 -1.87
CA GLN A 360 11.77 4.61 -3.24
C GLN A 360 12.16 3.16 -3.58
N THR A 361 11.31 2.19 -3.24
CA THR A 361 11.52 0.82 -3.69
C THR A 361 10.81 0.63 -5.03
N VAL A 362 11.55 0.12 -6.00
CA VAL A 362 11.03 -0.40 -7.28
C VAL A 362 9.81 -1.32 -7.03
N LEU A 363 9.84 -2.04 -5.91
CA LEU A 363 8.77 -2.90 -5.40
C LEU A 363 7.41 -2.20 -5.26
N VAL A 364 7.35 -0.98 -4.70
CA VAL A 364 6.07 -0.26 -4.53
C VAL A 364 5.50 0.19 -5.88
N ARG A 365 6.37 0.53 -6.84
CA ARG A 365 5.96 0.84 -8.21
C ARG A 365 5.41 -0.40 -8.92
N LEU A 366 6.05 -1.55 -8.76
CA LEU A 366 5.56 -2.83 -9.28
C LEU A 366 4.21 -3.21 -8.66
N CYS A 367 4.02 -3.03 -7.35
CA CYS A 367 2.72 -3.24 -6.71
C CYS A 367 1.64 -2.31 -7.26
N LEU A 368 1.94 -1.03 -7.48
CA LEU A 368 0.97 -0.09 -8.06
C LEU A 368 0.62 -0.46 -9.51
N ILE A 369 1.60 -0.85 -10.32
CA ILE A 369 1.35 -1.32 -11.69
C ILE A 369 0.48 -2.59 -11.67
N PHE A 370 0.77 -3.53 -10.77
CA PHE A 370 -0.01 -4.75 -10.63
C PHE A 370 -1.44 -4.46 -10.16
N LEU A 371 -1.63 -3.58 -9.18
CA LEU A 371 -2.96 -3.15 -8.71
C LEU A 371 -3.77 -2.47 -9.83
N LEU A 372 -3.13 -1.58 -10.60
CA LEU A 372 -3.75 -0.95 -11.76
C LEU A 372 -4.13 -2.00 -12.83
N GLY A 373 -3.24 -2.97 -13.08
CA GLY A 373 -3.51 -4.08 -14.00
C GLY A 373 -4.72 -4.91 -13.56
N LEU A 374 -4.84 -5.19 -12.26
CA LEU A 374 -6.00 -5.90 -11.71
C LEU A 374 -7.30 -5.11 -11.88
N LEU A 375 -7.30 -3.79 -11.65
CA LEU A 375 -8.47 -2.94 -11.85
C LEU A 375 -8.91 -2.91 -13.32
N VAL A 376 -7.96 -2.78 -14.25
CA VAL A 376 -8.25 -2.83 -15.68
C VAL A 376 -8.82 -4.19 -16.07
N MET A 377 -8.28 -5.27 -15.52
CA MET A 377 -8.77 -6.62 -15.78
C MET A 377 -10.20 -6.83 -15.25
N ASP A 378 -10.52 -6.31 -14.07
CA ASP A 378 -11.86 -6.35 -13.49
C ASP A 378 -12.89 -5.60 -14.37
N SER A 379 -12.56 -4.37 -14.79
CA SER A 379 -13.41 -3.60 -15.71
C SER A 379 -13.58 -4.27 -17.08
N PHE A 380 -12.53 -4.90 -17.60
CA PHE A 380 -12.61 -5.67 -18.84
C PHE A 380 -13.52 -6.89 -18.69
N LEU A 381 -13.43 -7.61 -17.56
CA LEU A 381 -14.25 -8.78 -17.28
C LEU A 381 -15.73 -8.39 -17.20
N GLU A 382 -16.04 -7.28 -16.50
CA GLU A 382 -17.40 -6.72 -16.39
C GLU A 382 -17.99 -6.42 -17.77
N TRP A 383 -17.24 -5.73 -18.63
CA TRP A 383 -17.66 -5.41 -20.00
C TRP A 383 -17.84 -6.67 -20.86
N TRP A 384 -16.90 -7.62 -20.81
CA TRP A 384 -16.95 -8.83 -21.62
C TRP A 384 -18.15 -9.72 -21.25
N ILE A 385 -18.43 -9.85 -19.95
CA ILE A 385 -19.59 -10.57 -19.44
C ILE A 385 -20.88 -9.91 -19.90
N GLU A 386 -20.98 -8.58 -19.83
CA GLU A 386 -22.17 -7.86 -20.29
C GLU A 386 -22.48 -8.19 -21.75
N GLN A 387 -21.48 -8.04 -22.62
CA GLN A 387 -21.64 -8.30 -24.05
C GLN A 387 -22.00 -9.75 -24.32
N SER A 388 -21.27 -10.70 -23.70
CA SER A 388 -21.53 -12.13 -23.89
C SER A 388 -22.90 -12.55 -23.37
N MET A 389 -23.35 -12.04 -22.23
CA MET A 389 -24.65 -12.38 -21.65
C MET A 389 -25.78 -11.77 -22.48
N ARG A 390 -25.64 -10.51 -22.90
CA ARG A 390 -26.62 -9.83 -23.75
C ARG A 390 -26.86 -10.61 -25.04
N GLU A 391 -25.79 -11.01 -25.72
CA GLU A 391 -25.88 -11.81 -26.95
C GLU A 391 -26.55 -13.17 -26.72
N GLN A 392 -26.24 -13.87 -25.62
CA GLN A 392 -26.88 -15.15 -25.29
C GLN A 392 -28.38 -15.00 -25.00
N LEU A 393 -28.76 -13.96 -24.25
CA LEU A 393 -30.14 -13.74 -23.85
C LEU A 393 -31.00 -13.28 -25.04
N GLU A 394 -30.49 -12.38 -25.88
CA GLU A 394 -31.17 -11.93 -27.10
C GLU A 394 -31.44 -13.10 -28.05
N ASN A 395 -30.46 -14.00 -28.24
CA ASN A 395 -30.63 -15.21 -29.05
C ASN A 395 -31.67 -16.18 -28.46
N THR A 396 -31.64 -16.38 -27.14
CA THR A 396 -32.60 -17.26 -26.45
C THR A 396 -34.02 -16.72 -26.57
N GLN A 397 -34.21 -15.42 -26.36
CA GLN A 397 -35.51 -14.76 -26.48
C GLN A 397 -36.05 -14.82 -27.91
N THR A 398 -35.19 -14.59 -28.92
CA THR A 398 -35.57 -14.69 -30.34
C THR A 398 -36.06 -16.10 -30.71
N LEU A 399 -35.42 -17.14 -30.18
CA LEU A 399 -35.85 -18.53 -30.36
C LEU A 399 -37.21 -18.80 -29.69
N SER A 400 -37.41 -18.29 -28.47
CA SER A 400 -38.69 -18.41 -27.76
C SER A 400 -39.83 -17.69 -28.49
N LEU A 401 -39.59 -16.47 -28.97
CA LEU A 401 -40.53 -15.69 -29.78
C LEU A 401 -40.90 -16.45 -31.06
N SER A 402 -39.93 -17.04 -31.76
CA SER A 402 -40.19 -17.84 -32.97
C SER A 402 -41.04 -19.07 -32.69
N ALA A 403 -40.80 -19.77 -31.57
CA ALA A 403 -41.61 -20.91 -31.18
C ALA A 403 -43.05 -20.49 -30.85
N LEU A 404 -43.24 -19.43 -30.06
CA LEU A 404 -44.55 -18.90 -29.70
C LEU A 404 -45.31 -18.39 -30.93
N GLY A 405 -44.66 -17.58 -31.75
CA GLY A 405 -45.23 -17.00 -32.95
C GLY A 405 -45.64 -18.04 -33.99
N LYS A 406 -44.92 -19.16 -34.10
CA LYS A 406 -45.33 -20.28 -34.94
C LYS A 406 -46.62 -20.93 -34.43
N VAL A 407 -46.72 -21.21 -33.13
CA VAL A 407 -47.91 -21.83 -32.52
C VAL A 407 -49.13 -20.90 -32.66
N LEU A 408 -48.96 -19.61 -32.36
CA LEU A 408 -50.02 -18.61 -32.50
C LEU A 408 -50.47 -18.45 -33.95
N LYS A 409 -49.54 -18.36 -34.91
CA LYS A 409 -49.87 -18.27 -36.34
C LYS A 409 -50.71 -19.46 -36.81
N GLU A 410 -50.29 -20.69 -36.48
CA GLU A 410 -51.01 -21.90 -36.89
C GLU A 410 -52.45 -21.93 -36.33
N ASP A 411 -52.64 -21.52 -35.08
CA ASP A 411 -53.97 -21.45 -34.45
C ASP A 411 -54.84 -20.32 -35.03
N ILE A 412 -54.27 -19.13 -35.23
CA ILE A 412 -54.95 -17.96 -35.81
C ILE A 412 -55.45 -18.27 -37.22
N VAL A 413 -54.59 -18.80 -38.10
CA VAL A 413 -54.97 -19.15 -39.49
C VAL A 413 -56.11 -20.17 -39.48
N LYS A 414 -56.01 -21.22 -38.66
CA LYS A 414 -57.05 -22.24 -38.55
C LYS A 414 -58.38 -21.63 -38.09
N ASN A 415 -58.37 -20.74 -37.11
CA ASN A 415 -59.60 -20.14 -36.59
C ASN A 415 -60.26 -19.20 -37.60
N ILE A 416 -59.48 -18.35 -38.28
CA ILE A 416 -59.98 -17.47 -39.36
C ILE A 416 -60.66 -18.29 -40.46
N GLU A 417 -60.10 -19.44 -40.83
CA GLU A 417 -60.68 -20.31 -41.86
C GLU A 417 -61.89 -21.12 -41.39
N THR A 418 -62.02 -21.38 -40.09
CA THR A 418 -63.13 -22.20 -39.55
C THR A 418 -64.38 -21.36 -39.28
N ASP A 419 -64.21 -20.16 -38.74
CA ASP A 419 -65.30 -19.21 -38.46
C ASP A 419 -64.80 -17.75 -38.53
N PRO A 420 -64.88 -17.10 -39.70
CA PRO A 420 -64.42 -15.73 -39.88
C PRO A 420 -65.20 -14.70 -39.04
N GLU A 421 -66.47 -14.97 -38.69
CA GLU A 421 -67.32 -14.05 -37.92
C GLU A 421 -67.05 -14.14 -36.41
N MET A 422 -66.58 -15.29 -35.92
CA MET A 422 -66.24 -15.50 -34.50
C MET A 422 -64.80 -15.11 -34.16
N PHE A 423 -64.02 -14.63 -35.13
CA PHE A 423 -62.63 -14.20 -34.94
C PHE A 423 -62.49 -12.67 -35.06
N PRO A 424 -61.89 -11.97 -34.08
CA PRO A 424 -61.19 -12.49 -32.90
C PRO A 424 -62.12 -12.99 -31.79
N SER A 425 -61.78 -14.12 -31.15
CA SER A 425 -62.62 -14.71 -30.09
C SER A 425 -62.32 -14.19 -28.69
N GLY A 426 -61.21 -13.46 -28.49
CA GLY A 426 -60.80 -12.94 -27.20
C GLY A 426 -60.34 -13.97 -26.16
N ASP A 427 -61.03 -15.10 -26.06
CA ASP A 427 -60.92 -16.13 -25.03
C ASP A 427 -59.72 -17.10 -25.16
N ARG A 428 -59.00 -17.13 -26.30
CA ARG A 428 -58.12 -18.26 -26.65
C ARG A 428 -56.63 -17.97 -26.79
N ALA A 429 -56.23 -16.82 -27.32
CA ALA A 429 -54.81 -16.54 -27.58
C ALA A 429 -54.06 -16.13 -26.29
N LEU A 430 -54.73 -15.48 -25.33
CA LEU A 430 -54.22 -15.28 -23.95
C LEU A 430 -54.03 -16.62 -23.20
N MET A 431 -55.03 -17.53 -23.26
CA MET A 431 -54.95 -18.87 -22.67
C MET A 431 -53.77 -19.70 -23.18
N LEU A 432 -53.44 -19.59 -24.48
CA LEU A 432 -52.33 -20.31 -25.10
C LEU A 432 -50.97 -19.78 -24.64
N SER A 433 -50.85 -18.47 -24.41
CA SER A 433 -49.63 -17.88 -23.85
C SER A 433 -49.36 -18.36 -22.42
N HIS A 434 -50.39 -18.42 -21.55
CA HIS A 434 -50.22 -18.83 -20.15
C HIS A 434 -50.10 -20.35 -19.96
N ARG A 435 -50.90 -21.19 -20.63
CA ARG A 435 -50.85 -22.65 -20.40
C ARG A 435 -49.62 -23.34 -20.99
N THR A 436 -49.11 -22.85 -22.11
CA THR A 436 -48.01 -23.52 -22.82
C THR A 436 -46.65 -23.17 -22.20
N ILE A 437 -46.55 -22.00 -21.55
CA ILE A 437 -45.31 -21.50 -20.94
C ILE A 437 -45.20 -21.92 -19.47
N SER A 438 -46.29 -21.91 -18.69
CA SER A 438 -46.25 -22.08 -17.22
C SER A 438 -46.19 -23.51 -16.70
N ASN A 439 -46.32 -24.55 -17.54
CA ASN A 439 -46.38 -25.96 -17.08
C ASN A 439 -47.36 -26.20 -15.89
N GLY A 440 -48.41 -25.38 -15.76
CA GLY A 440 -49.41 -25.48 -14.70
C GLY A 440 -49.03 -24.84 -13.35
N ARG A 441 -48.11 -23.87 -13.29
CA ARG A 441 -47.90 -23.00 -12.12
C ARG A 441 -48.66 -21.67 -12.26
N SER A 442 -48.93 -21.03 -11.13
CA SER A 442 -49.94 -19.97 -10.94
C SER A 442 -49.80 -18.75 -11.87
N ALA A 443 -50.95 -18.12 -12.13
CA ALA A 443 -51.19 -16.99 -13.03
C ALA A 443 -50.38 -15.70 -12.78
N SER A 444 -49.55 -15.61 -11.73
CA SER A 444 -48.74 -14.42 -11.44
C SER A 444 -47.40 -14.36 -12.20
N GLU A 445 -47.16 -15.28 -13.13
CA GLU A 445 -46.05 -15.14 -14.09
C GLU A 445 -46.45 -14.02 -15.07
N LEU A 446 -46.02 -12.78 -14.77
CA LEU A 446 -46.12 -11.62 -15.67
C LEU A 446 -45.96 -12.09 -17.12
N SER A 447 -46.94 -11.80 -17.97
CA SER A 447 -46.95 -12.17 -19.38
C SER A 447 -45.65 -11.73 -20.06
N LEU A 448 -44.67 -12.64 -20.16
CA LEU A 448 -43.34 -12.39 -20.74
C LEU A 448 -43.44 -11.95 -22.21
N TYR A 449 -44.57 -12.26 -22.84
CA TYR A 449 -44.83 -12.07 -24.24
C TYR A 449 -46.18 -11.38 -24.44
N VAL A 450 -46.20 -10.38 -25.31
CA VAL A 450 -47.38 -9.63 -25.74
C VAL A 450 -47.61 -9.97 -27.22
N TYR A 451 -48.87 -10.04 -27.65
CA TYR A 451 -49.18 -10.17 -29.08
C TYR A 451 -50.19 -9.14 -29.55
N SER A 452 -50.09 -8.83 -30.85
CA SER A 452 -51.06 -8.04 -31.60
C SER A 452 -51.33 -8.70 -32.95
N ILE A 453 -52.57 -8.71 -33.38
CA ILE A 453 -53.02 -9.20 -34.68
C ILE A 453 -53.44 -7.99 -35.51
N LEU A 454 -52.73 -7.80 -36.61
CA LEU A 454 -52.95 -6.71 -37.55
C LEU A 454 -53.64 -7.29 -38.78
N HIS A 455 -54.74 -6.67 -39.19
CA HIS A 455 -55.54 -7.07 -40.35
C HIS A 455 -55.37 -6.05 -41.48
N ALA A 456 -55.18 -6.54 -42.70
CA ALA A 456 -55.11 -5.69 -43.89
C ALA A 456 -56.50 -5.46 -44.49
N ASP A 457 -56.82 -4.21 -44.83
CA ASP A 457 -58.00 -3.86 -45.61
C ASP A 457 -57.85 -4.17 -47.11
N GLU A 458 -58.85 -3.79 -47.93
CA GLU A 458 -58.83 -4.00 -49.39
C GLU A 458 -57.70 -3.23 -50.11
N GLU A 459 -57.20 -2.14 -49.52
CA GLU A 459 -56.12 -1.31 -50.04
C GLU A 459 -54.73 -1.76 -49.52
N GLY A 460 -54.70 -2.72 -48.60
CA GLY A 460 -53.50 -3.26 -47.97
C GLY A 460 -53.03 -2.47 -46.75
N GLN A 461 -53.83 -1.52 -46.26
CA GLN A 461 -53.55 -0.78 -45.04
C GLN A 461 -53.85 -1.64 -43.81
N LEU A 462 -52.94 -1.63 -42.83
CA LEU A 462 -53.03 -2.49 -41.66
C LEU A 462 -53.71 -1.79 -40.48
N TYR A 463 -54.68 -2.46 -39.89
CA TYR A 463 -55.41 -2.03 -38.69
C TYR A 463 -55.26 -3.06 -37.57
N ILE A 464 -55.23 -2.59 -36.33
CA ILE A 464 -55.19 -3.46 -35.16
C ILE A 464 -56.55 -4.14 -35.02
N ARG A 465 -56.58 -5.47 -35.13
CA ARG A 465 -57.80 -6.26 -34.97
C ARG A 465 -57.97 -6.73 -33.53
N GLU A 466 -56.90 -7.28 -32.96
CA GLU A 466 -56.82 -7.75 -31.58
C GLU A 466 -55.43 -7.39 -31.04
N SER A 467 -55.34 -6.86 -29.83
CA SER A 467 -54.06 -6.59 -29.17
C SER A 467 -54.19 -6.68 -27.67
N MET A 468 -53.13 -7.16 -27.00
CA MET A 468 -53.04 -7.09 -25.55
C MET A 468 -52.57 -5.72 -25.05
N SER A 469 -52.07 -4.83 -25.93
CA SER A 469 -51.45 -3.56 -25.56
C SER A 469 -51.95 -2.33 -26.33
N GLU A 470 -52.77 -2.52 -27.37
CA GLU A 470 -53.31 -1.44 -28.20
C GLU A 470 -54.85 -1.49 -28.37
N TYR A 471 -55.45 -0.38 -28.83
CA TYR A 471 -56.89 -0.30 -29.14
C TYR A 471 -57.24 -1.07 -30.43
N SER A 472 -58.46 -1.57 -30.54
CA SER A 472 -58.95 -2.21 -31.78
C SER A 472 -59.45 -1.16 -32.78
N GLY A 473 -59.30 -1.47 -34.07
CA GLY A 473 -59.79 -0.65 -35.18
C GLY A 473 -58.91 0.56 -35.53
N VAL A 474 -57.76 0.73 -34.88
CA VAL A 474 -56.83 1.83 -35.17
C VAL A 474 -55.78 1.44 -36.22
N PRO A 475 -55.37 2.35 -37.12
CA PRO A 475 -54.26 2.12 -38.04
C PRO A 475 -52.94 1.83 -37.32
N VAL A 476 -52.09 0.99 -37.92
CA VAL A 476 -50.77 0.63 -37.36
C VAL A 476 -49.88 1.85 -37.15
N GLU A 477 -49.98 2.87 -38.01
CA GLU A 477 -49.19 4.10 -37.92
C GLU A 477 -49.57 4.97 -36.72
N TRP A 478 -50.69 4.69 -36.04
CA TRP A 478 -51.12 5.44 -34.87
C TRP A 478 -50.60 4.81 -33.57
N ALA A 479 -50.37 3.50 -33.58
CA ALA A 479 -49.92 2.74 -32.41
C ALA A 479 -48.41 2.50 -32.38
N TYR A 480 -47.79 2.32 -33.55
CA TYR A 480 -46.37 2.00 -33.69
C TYR A 480 -45.59 3.15 -34.32
N THR A 481 -44.30 3.21 -33.99
CA THR A 481 -43.35 4.18 -34.55
C THR A 481 -43.18 3.98 -36.06
N SER A 482 -42.79 5.01 -36.81
CA SER A 482 -42.62 4.87 -38.28
C SER A 482 -41.67 3.75 -38.67
N GLU A 483 -40.59 3.52 -37.92
CA GLU A 483 -39.61 2.46 -38.21
C GLU A 483 -40.16 1.06 -37.92
N VAL A 484 -41.00 0.94 -36.88
CA VAL A 484 -41.68 -0.29 -36.51
C VAL A 484 -42.80 -0.59 -37.51
N SER A 485 -43.58 0.42 -37.88
CA SER A 485 -44.59 0.33 -38.95
C SER A 485 -43.97 -0.11 -40.27
N GLU A 486 -42.84 0.48 -40.68
CA GLU A 486 -42.10 0.05 -41.88
C GLU A 486 -41.69 -1.44 -41.79
N SER A 487 -41.23 -1.90 -40.62
CA SER A 487 -40.85 -3.29 -40.40
C SER A 487 -42.05 -4.25 -40.43
N ILE A 488 -43.21 -3.81 -39.93
CA ILE A 488 -44.49 -4.53 -40.02
C ILE A 488 -44.94 -4.65 -41.48
N TYR A 489 -44.94 -3.55 -42.23
CA TYR A 489 -45.28 -3.55 -43.65
C TYR A 489 -44.28 -4.38 -44.47
N GLN A 490 -43.00 -4.34 -44.13
CA GLN A 490 -41.99 -5.22 -44.74
C GLN A 490 -42.35 -6.70 -44.56
N ALA A 491 -42.76 -7.12 -43.36
CA ALA A 491 -43.20 -8.49 -43.11
C ALA A 491 -44.44 -8.85 -43.93
N TYR A 492 -45.42 -7.94 -44.00
CA TYR A 492 -46.63 -8.10 -44.81
C TYR A 492 -46.33 -8.24 -46.32
N ASP A 493 -45.49 -7.37 -46.84
CA ASP A 493 -45.18 -7.29 -48.27
C ASP A 493 -44.32 -8.46 -48.74
N THR A 494 -43.26 -8.77 -48.00
CA THR A 494 -42.30 -9.83 -48.35
C THR A 494 -42.82 -11.24 -48.03
N GLY A 495 -43.71 -11.38 -47.04
CA GLY A 495 -44.13 -12.68 -46.53
C GLY A 495 -43.06 -13.39 -45.68
N GLU A 496 -41.98 -12.69 -45.31
CA GLU A 496 -40.93 -13.19 -44.43
C GLU A 496 -41.10 -12.67 -42.99
N VAL A 497 -40.56 -13.42 -42.02
CA VAL A 497 -40.56 -12.98 -40.62
C VAL A 497 -39.48 -11.90 -40.44
N VAL A 498 -39.87 -10.76 -39.88
CA VAL A 498 -38.98 -9.64 -39.60
C VAL A 498 -38.80 -9.52 -38.09
N ASN A 499 -37.55 -9.52 -37.61
CA ASN A 499 -37.25 -9.24 -36.21
C ASN A 499 -36.84 -7.77 -36.09
N LYS A 500 -37.43 -7.06 -35.13
CA LYS A 500 -37.09 -5.67 -34.84
C LYS A 500 -37.10 -5.47 -33.35
N MET A 501 -36.08 -4.80 -32.85
CA MET A 501 -36.06 -4.34 -31.48
C MET A 501 -36.42 -2.86 -31.45
N ASP A 502 -37.32 -2.49 -30.55
CA ASP A 502 -37.75 -1.12 -30.32
C ASP A 502 -37.88 -0.85 -28.82
N GLU A 503 -38.33 0.36 -28.48
CA GLU A 503 -38.58 0.76 -27.10
C GLU A 503 -39.88 1.56 -27.04
N ASN A 504 -40.83 1.07 -26.25
CA ASN A 504 -42.14 1.68 -26.06
C ASN A 504 -42.43 1.92 -24.56
N GLN A 505 -43.63 2.44 -24.28
CA GLN A 505 -44.07 2.81 -22.92
C GLN A 505 -43.87 1.68 -21.91
N SER A 506 -44.05 0.43 -22.36
CA SER A 506 -43.95 -0.77 -21.52
C SER A 506 -42.51 -1.27 -21.33
N GLY A 507 -41.54 -0.81 -22.13
CA GLY A 507 -40.22 -1.43 -22.11
C GLY A 507 -39.44 -1.31 -23.41
N ARG A 508 -38.15 -1.64 -23.34
CA ARG A 508 -37.46 -2.18 -24.51
C ARG A 508 -38.20 -3.45 -24.91
N GLN A 509 -38.60 -3.60 -26.16
CA GLN A 509 -39.26 -4.80 -26.65
C GLN A 509 -38.47 -5.42 -27.79
N ASN A 510 -38.44 -6.76 -27.79
CA ASN A 510 -37.92 -7.50 -28.92
C ASN A 510 -39.11 -8.07 -29.68
N ASN A 511 -39.38 -7.51 -30.86
CA ASN A 511 -40.56 -7.80 -31.65
C ASN A 511 -40.23 -8.73 -32.80
N GLN A 512 -41.15 -9.64 -33.06
CA GLN A 512 -41.15 -10.48 -34.23
C GLN A 512 -42.46 -10.27 -34.99
N PHE A 513 -42.34 -9.81 -36.23
CA PHE A 513 -43.45 -9.58 -37.14
C PHE A 513 -43.59 -10.79 -38.06
N ILE A 514 -44.71 -11.48 -37.94
CA ILE A 514 -44.97 -12.76 -38.58
C ILE A 514 -46.14 -12.59 -39.55
N PRO A 515 -45.94 -12.72 -40.86
CA PRO A 515 -47.04 -12.57 -41.81
C PRO A 515 -48.05 -13.71 -41.67
N VAL A 516 -49.32 -13.35 -41.65
CA VAL A 516 -50.47 -14.26 -41.59
C VAL A 516 -51.01 -14.40 -43.01
N ILE A 517 -50.70 -15.53 -43.64
CA ILE A 517 -51.14 -15.88 -44.98
C ILE A 517 -52.02 -17.13 -44.83
N LEU A 518 -53.25 -17.06 -45.34
CA LEU A 518 -54.22 -18.15 -45.29
C LEU A 518 -53.85 -19.25 -46.30
N ASN A 519 -54.44 -20.44 -46.16
CA ASN A 519 -54.11 -21.60 -47.00
C ASN A 519 -54.45 -21.40 -48.48
N ASP A 520 -55.35 -20.46 -48.80
CA ASP A 520 -55.70 -20.07 -50.16
C ASP A 520 -54.72 -19.06 -50.79
N GLY A 521 -53.72 -18.58 -50.02
CA GLY A 521 -52.74 -17.59 -50.44
C GLY A 521 -53.11 -16.14 -50.14
N THR A 522 -54.28 -15.89 -49.53
CA THR A 522 -54.71 -14.55 -49.13
C THR A 522 -53.83 -14.02 -48.00
N LYS A 523 -53.27 -12.81 -48.18
CA LYS A 523 -52.54 -12.10 -47.12
C LYS A 523 -53.55 -11.47 -46.16
N TYR A 524 -53.74 -12.08 -44.98
CA TYR A 524 -54.69 -11.58 -43.99
C TYR A 524 -54.15 -10.39 -43.20
N GLY A 525 -52.83 -10.38 -42.94
CA GLY A 525 -52.15 -9.31 -42.21
C GLY A 525 -50.89 -9.81 -41.49
N VAL A 526 -50.59 -9.28 -40.30
CA VAL A 526 -49.35 -9.54 -39.56
C VAL A 526 -49.64 -9.83 -38.09
N LEU A 527 -49.05 -10.90 -37.57
CA LEU A 527 -48.99 -11.22 -36.15
C LEU A 527 -47.71 -10.61 -35.56
N VAL A 528 -47.86 -9.72 -34.59
CA VAL A 528 -46.77 -9.17 -33.80
C VAL A 528 -46.64 -10.01 -32.53
N VAL A 529 -45.43 -10.50 -32.25
CA VAL A 529 -45.11 -11.14 -30.96
C VAL A 529 -43.92 -10.41 -30.36
N SER A 530 -44.10 -9.90 -29.15
CA SER A 530 -43.15 -9.03 -28.47
C SER A 530 -42.70 -9.64 -27.16
N GLY A 531 -41.41 -9.61 -26.86
CA GLY A 531 -40.85 -10.05 -25.58
C GLY A 531 -40.41 -8.86 -24.74
N ASN A 532 -40.69 -8.89 -23.43
CA ASN A 532 -40.32 -7.79 -22.53
C ASN A 532 -38.80 -7.74 -22.28
N GLY A 533 -38.12 -6.75 -22.86
CA GLY A 533 -36.68 -6.53 -22.75
C GLY A 533 -36.22 -6.00 -21.40
N ASN A 534 -37.10 -5.37 -20.61
CA ASN A 534 -36.77 -4.92 -19.25
C ASN A 534 -36.35 -6.09 -18.34
N MET A 535 -37.00 -7.25 -18.52
CA MET A 535 -36.67 -8.47 -17.79
C MET A 535 -35.28 -9.02 -18.17
N MET A 536 -34.89 -8.86 -19.43
CA MET A 536 -33.57 -9.26 -19.92
C MET A 536 -32.46 -8.36 -19.36
N ASP A 537 -32.67 -7.04 -19.37
CA ASP A 537 -31.71 -6.11 -18.77
C ASP A 537 -31.54 -6.36 -17.26
N TYR A 538 -32.61 -6.79 -16.55
CA TYR A 538 -32.50 -7.26 -15.18
C TYR A 538 -31.60 -8.50 -15.03
N GLN A 539 -31.82 -9.53 -15.84
CA GLN A 539 -31.04 -10.77 -15.72
C GLN A 539 -29.54 -10.46 -15.94
N ILE A 540 -29.22 -9.62 -16.91
CA ILE A 540 -27.87 -9.11 -17.14
C ILE A 540 -27.34 -8.42 -15.88
N TRP A 541 -28.11 -7.49 -15.30
CA TRP A 541 -27.72 -6.79 -14.07
C TRP A 541 -27.49 -7.75 -12.89
N TYR A 542 -28.37 -8.72 -12.66
CA TYR A 542 -28.27 -9.66 -11.54
C TYR A 542 -26.99 -10.50 -11.62
N TYR A 543 -26.67 -11.01 -12.82
CA TYR A 543 -25.43 -11.74 -13.04
C TYR A 543 -24.22 -10.82 -12.89
N GLN A 544 -24.25 -9.61 -13.44
CA GLN A 544 -23.20 -8.60 -13.26
C GLN A 544 -22.96 -8.30 -11.78
N TRP A 545 -24.01 -8.05 -10.99
CA TRP A 545 -23.92 -7.73 -9.57
C TRP A 545 -23.24 -8.85 -8.77
N ASN A 546 -23.71 -10.10 -8.95
CA ASN A 546 -23.14 -11.24 -8.25
C ASN A 546 -21.69 -11.53 -8.66
N MET A 547 -21.39 -11.41 -9.95
CA MET A 547 -20.03 -11.60 -10.45
C MET A 547 -19.09 -10.47 -10.01
N LYS A 548 -19.56 -9.23 -9.94
CA LYS A 548 -18.79 -8.08 -9.44
C LYS A 548 -18.44 -8.24 -7.97
N ASN A 549 -19.37 -8.74 -7.16
CA ASN A 549 -19.08 -9.08 -5.77
C ASN A 549 -18.05 -10.21 -5.67
N ALA A 550 -18.16 -11.24 -6.52
CA ALA A 550 -17.19 -12.33 -6.57
C ALA A 550 -15.79 -11.87 -7.05
N SER A 551 -15.70 -11.05 -8.10
CA SER A 551 -14.45 -10.51 -8.63
C SER A 551 -13.80 -9.54 -7.65
N SER A 552 -14.60 -8.69 -6.99
CA SER A 552 -14.13 -7.79 -5.93
C SER A 552 -13.57 -8.55 -4.73
N MET A 553 -14.23 -9.64 -4.30
CA MET A 553 -13.71 -10.53 -3.25
C MET A 553 -12.40 -11.19 -3.68
N LEU A 554 -12.33 -11.71 -4.91
CA LEU A 554 -11.11 -12.30 -5.46
C LEU A 554 -9.95 -11.29 -5.49
N LEU A 555 -10.23 -10.06 -5.92
CA LEU A 555 -9.24 -8.97 -5.99
C LEU A 555 -8.77 -8.58 -4.58
N LEU A 556 -9.66 -8.50 -3.60
CA LEU A 556 -9.28 -8.28 -2.20
C LEU A 556 -8.37 -9.40 -1.67
N VAL A 557 -8.70 -10.66 -1.96
CA VAL A 557 -7.87 -11.80 -1.57
C VAL A 557 -6.49 -11.73 -2.25
N LEU A 558 -6.43 -11.48 -3.55
CA LEU A 558 -5.16 -11.36 -4.31
C LEU A 558 -4.29 -10.21 -3.80
N THR A 559 -4.89 -9.08 -3.42
CA THR A 559 -4.15 -7.93 -2.87
C THR A 559 -3.62 -8.18 -1.47
N VAL A 560 -4.38 -8.87 -0.62
CA VAL A 560 -3.90 -9.32 0.70
C VAL A 560 -2.76 -10.32 0.54
N ILE A 561 -2.90 -11.30 -0.34
CA ILE A 561 -1.84 -12.27 -0.66
C ILE A 561 -0.58 -11.54 -1.15
N LEU A 562 -0.72 -10.58 -2.07
CA LEU A 562 0.40 -9.77 -2.55
C LEU A 562 1.07 -8.98 -1.43
N MET A 563 0.30 -8.36 -0.52
CA MET A 563 0.86 -7.65 0.63
C MET A 563 1.61 -8.59 1.59
N VAL A 564 1.08 -9.78 1.86
CA VAL A 564 1.73 -10.78 2.71
C VAL A 564 3.04 -11.25 2.07
N ILE A 565 3.02 -11.56 0.77
CA ILE A 565 4.23 -11.89 0.00
C ILE A 565 5.24 -10.74 0.13
N LEU A 566 4.83 -9.50 -0.15
CA LEU A 566 5.69 -8.32 -0.06
C LEU A 566 6.33 -8.17 1.32
N TYR A 567 5.55 -8.38 2.39
CA TYR A 567 6.01 -8.29 3.77
C TYR A 567 7.05 -9.37 4.09
N ILE A 568 6.80 -10.61 3.66
CA ILE A 568 7.73 -11.74 3.83
C ILE A 568 9.06 -11.44 3.10
N PHE A 569 9.01 -10.92 1.87
CA PHE A 569 10.21 -10.61 1.07
C PHE A 569 10.99 -9.38 1.55
N LEU A 570 10.32 -8.34 2.08
CA LEU A 570 10.98 -7.10 2.49
C LEU A 570 11.64 -7.17 3.88
N ARG A 571 11.13 -8.03 4.77
CA ARG A 571 11.63 -8.10 6.15
C ARG A 571 13.11 -8.52 6.25
N PRO A 572 13.59 -9.57 5.54
CA PRO A 572 15.01 -9.98 5.58
C PRO A 572 15.97 -8.88 5.10
N LEU A 573 15.60 -8.14 4.05
CA LEU A 573 16.39 -7.01 3.52
C LEU A 573 16.57 -5.89 4.53
N LYS A 574 15.54 -5.61 5.33
CA LYS A 574 15.64 -4.60 6.40
C LYS A 574 16.61 -5.05 7.50
N THR A 575 16.50 -6.31 7.94
CA THR A 575 17.40 -6.89 8.94
C THR A 575 18.86 -6.90 8.44
N LEU A 576 19.10 -7.27 7.18
CA LEU A 576 20.42 -7.21 6.57
C LEU A 576 21.03 -5.80 6.62
N LYS A 577 20.25 -4.78 6.26
CA LYS A 577 20.71 -3.39 6.32
C LYS A 577 21.12 -2.98 7.74
N GLU A 578 20.35 -3.39 8.74
CA GLU A 578 20.65 -3.08 10.15
C GLU A 578 21.91 -3.83 10.63
N CYS A 579 22.03 -5.13 10.35
CA CYS A 579 23.20 -5.92 10.71
C CYS A 579 24.48 -5.44 10.00
N ALA A 580 24.40 -5.13 8.71
CA ALA A 580 25.52 -4.56 7.96
C ALA A 580 25.94 -3.18 8.50
N GLY A 581 24.98 -2.37 8.97
CA GLY A 581 25.26 -1.10 9.64
C GLY A 581 26.01 -1.28 10.95
N LYS A 582 25.62 -2.26 11.78
CA LYS A 582 26.33 -2.61 13.03
C LYS A 582 27.75 -3.11 12.77
N LEU A 583 27.92 -4.01 11.80
CA LEU A 583 29.22 -4.51 11.37
C LEU A 583 30.13 -3.36 10.90
N ALA A 584 29.59 -2.43 10.10
CA ALA A 584 30.34 -1.25 9.64
C ALA A 584 30.72 -0.28 10.77
N SER A 585 29.96 -0.26 11.87
CA SER A 585 30.31 0.53 13.07
C SER A 585 31.34 -0.15 13.99
N GLY A 586 31.82 -1.35 13.65
CA GLY A 586 32.84 -2.08 14.40
C GLY A 586 32.30 -3.08 15.42
N GLU A 587 30.98 -3.33 15.45
CA GLU A 587 30.41 -4.47 16.19
C GLU A 587 30.66 -5.75 15.37
N LEU A 588 31.70 -6.50 15.73
CA LEU A 588 32.05 -7.78 15.11
C LEU A 588 31.15 -8.91 15.64
N GLY A 589 31.07 -10.02 14.90
CA GLY A 589 30.25 -11.19 15.28
C GLY A 589 28.74 -11.02 15.11
N VAL A 590 28.28 -9.99 14.41
CA VAL A 590 26.85 -9.76 14.16
C VAL A 590 26.34 -10.78 13.15
N THR A 591 25.31 -11.53 13.52
CA THR A 591 24.71 -12.55 12.67
C THR A 591 23.25 -12.27 12.37
N MET A 592 22.80 -12.81 11.25
CA MET A 592 21.40 -12.86 10.83
C MET A 592 20.87 -14.27 11.01
N GLU A 593 19.61 -14.40 11.46
CA GLU A 593 18.93 -15.69 11.51
C GLU A 593 18.62 -16.19 10.09
N VAL A 594 19.17 -17.35 9.73
CA VAL A 594 18.94 -17.99 8.43
C VAL A 594 17.63 -18.78 8.48
N HIS A 595 16.68 -18.43 7.62
CA HIS A 595 15.39 -19.11 7.48
C HIS A 595 15.21 -19.60 6.04
N GLY A 596 14.82 -20.86 5.87
CA GLY A 596 14.56 -21.43 4.53
C GLY A 596 15.81 -21.92 3.80
N HIS A 597 15.66 -22.18 2.49
CA HIS A 597 16.71 -22.64 1.56
C HIS A 597 16.61 -21.90 0.22
N ASP A 598 16.23 -20.63 0.26
CA ASP A 598 16.07 -19.77 -0.91
C ASP A 598 17.23 -18.76 -1.03
N GLU A 599 17.15 -17.85 -2.00
CA GLU A 599 18.17 -16.83 -2.22
C GLU A 599 18.38 -15.91 -1.01
N MET A 600 17.39 -15.77 -0.12
CA MET A 600 17.53 -14.97 1.10
C MET A 600 18.32 -15.70 2.17
N ALA A 601 18.14 -17.02 2.28
CA ALA A 601 18.97 -17.87 3.14
C ALA A 601 20.44 -17.85 2.68
N ASP A 602 20.69 -17.86 1.38
CA ASP A 602 22.04 -17.75 0.81
C ASP A 602 22.69 -16.40 1.14
N ILE A 603 21.96 -15.29 1.03
CA ILE A 603 22.47 -13.96 1.40
C ILE A 603 22.77 -13.89 2.91
N ALA A 604 21.88 -14.39 3.76
CA ALA A 604 22.05 -14.36 5.21
C ALA A 604 23.25 -15.22 5.66
N SER A 605 23.39 -16.42 5.09
CA SER A 605 24.52 -17.31 5.38
C SER A 605 25.85 -16.73 4.88
N THR A 606 25.88 -16.14 3.68
CA THR A 606 27.06 -15.44 3.15
C THR A 606 27.45 -14.25 4.02
N PHE A 607 26.47 -13.46 4.49
CA PHE A 607 26.72 -12.37 5.41
C PHE A 607 27.31 -12.85 6.74
N ASN A 608 26.76 -13.93 7.31
CA ASN A 608 27.26 -14.51 8.56
C ASN A 608 28.70 -15.02 8.41
N GLN A 609 29.01 -15.68 7.28
CA GLN A 609 30.36 -16.14 6.99
C GLN A 609 31.33 -14.95 6.91
N MET A 610 30.97 -13.88 6.18
CA MET A 610 31.78 -12.67 6.10
C MET A 610 31.99 -12.03 7.48
N SER A 611 30.96 -11.94 8.32
CA SER A 611 31.08 -11.37 9.67
C SER A 611 32.02 -12.19 10.55
N LEU A 612 31.95 -13.52 10.48
CA LEU A 612 32.81 -14.42 11.24
C LEU A 612 34.26 -14.37 10.75
N GLU A 613 34.48 -14.36 9.43
CA GLU A 613 35.83 -14.23 8.86
C GLU A 613 36.48 -12.91 9.27
N LEU A 614 35.74 -11.79 9.24
CA LEU A 614 36.24 -10.50 9.69
C LEU A 614 36.60 -10.49 11.19
N GLU A 615 35.79 -11.13 12.02
CA GLU A 615 36.08 -11.28 13.46
C GLU A 615 37.40 -12.02 13.67
N ASN A 616 37.57 -13.18 13.00
CA ASN A 616 38.79 -13.97 13.06
C ASN A 616 40.00 -13.19 12.53
N TYR A 617 39.88 -12.47 11.41
CA TYR A 617 40.99 -11.64 10.88
C TYR A 617 41.43 -10.57 11.88
N VAL A 618 40.48 -9.92 12.57
CA VAL A 618 40.82 -8.90 13.58
C VAL A 618 41.50 -9.54 14.79
N GLU A 619 41.07 -10.72 15.23
CA GLU A 619 41.72 -11.47 16.30
C GLU A 619 43.12 -11.95 15.91
N ASP A 620 43.30 -12.47 14.70
CA ASP A 620 44.58 -12.87 14.14
C ASP A 620 45.57 -11.69 14.09
N ILE A 621 45.12 -10.53 13.64
CA ILE A 621 45.94 -9.30 13.62
C ILE A 621 46.37 -8.91 15.05
N ARG A 622 45.47 -9.00 16.03
CA ARG A 622 45.79 -8.71 17.43
C ARG A 622 46.83 -9.69 17.98
N SER A 623 46.63 -10.99 17.77
CA SER A 623 47.57 -12.02 18.24
C SER A 623 48.94 -11.89 17.58
N MET A 624 49.00 -11.52 16.29
CA MET A 624 50.24 -11.25 15.59
C MET A 624 50.95 -10.01 16.14
N SER A 625 50.20 -8.94 16.43
CA SER A 625 50.73 -7.74 17.10
C SER A 625 51.35 -8.07 18.46
N ASP A 626 50.65 -8.86 19.29
CA ASP A 626 51.18 -9.32 20.60
C ASP A 626 52.43 -10.20 20.44
N GLY A 627 52.49 -10.99 19.36
CA GLY A 627 53.66 -11.77 18.99
C GLY A 627 54.91 -10.92 18.73
N TYR A 628 54.76 -9.77 18.06
CA TYR A 628 55.88 -8.86 17.75
C TYR A 628 56.48 -8.20 19.00
N TYR A 629 55.66 -7.82 19.99
CA TYR A 629 56.14 -7.19 21.23
C TYR A 629 57.03 -8.09 22.10
N LYS A 630 57.01 -9.42 21.88
CA LYS A 630 57.94 -10.35 22.54
C LYS A 630 59.39 -10.20 22.06
N PHE A 631 59.60 -9.60 20.89
CA PHE A 631 60.93 -9.44 20.28
C PHE A 631 61.43 -7.99 20.32
N ILE A 632 60.53 -7.01 20.52
CA ILE A 632 60.89 -5.59 20.69
C ILE A 632 60.10 -5.05 21.88
N PRO A 633 60.75 -4.75 23.01
CA PRO A 633 60.09 -4.14 24.16
C PRO A 633 59.37 -2.84 23.79
N ALA A 634 58.09 -2.70 24.15
CA ALA A 634 57.30 -1.51 23.86
C ALA A 634 57.95 -0.20 24.35
N LYS A 635 58.71 -0.27 25.45
CA LYS A 635 59.44 0.87 26.01
C LYS A 635 60.55 1.41 25.09
N ILE A 636 61.13 0.58 24.23
CA ILE A 636 62.09 1.02 23.21
C ILE A 636 61.38 1.90 22.16
N LEU A 637 60.16 1.54 21.75
CA LEU A 637 59.36 2.35 20.83
C LEU A 637 59.00 3.70 21.45
N GLU A 638 58.59 3.72 22.72
CA GLU A 638 58.32 4.95 23.47
C GLU A 638 59.54 5.88 23.50
N LEU A 639 60.74 5.34 23.76
CA LEU A 639 61.98 6.13 23.76
C LEU A 639 62.36 6.66 22.38
N LEU A 640 62.03 5.94 21.31
CA LEU A 640 62.17 6.42 19.93
C LEU A 640 61.06 7.40 19.52
N GLY A 641 60.08 7.65 20.39
CA GLY A 641 58.92 8.51 20.11
C GLY A 641 57.95 7.90 19.09
N LYS A 642 57.77 6.57 19.12
CA LYS A 642 56.93 5.81 18.18
C LYS A 642 55.79 5.12 18.92
N GLU A 643 54.57 5.24 18.38
CA GLU A 643 53.38 4.59 18.95
C GLU A 643 53.19 3.15 18.43
N SER A 644 53.73 2.85 17.25
CA SER A 644 53.67 1.53 16.62
C SER A 644 55.02 1.11 16.04
N ILE A 645 55.26 -0.21 16.02
CA ILE A 645 56.39 -0.81 15.29
C ILE A 645 56.37 -0.45 13.79
N GLN A 646 55.20 -0.15 13.23
CA GLN A 646 55.04 0.26 11.82
C GLN A 646 55.65 1.64 11.54
N ASP A 647 55.82 2.47 12.56
CA ASP A 647 56.36 3.83 12.43
C ASP A 647 57.90 3.87 12.53
N VAL A 648 58.51 2.72 12.84
CA VAL A 648 59.95 2.56 13.00
C VAL A 648 60.62 2.50 11.63
N ARG A 649 61.65 3.33 11.45
CA ARG A 649 62.46 3.40 10.23
C ARG A 649 63.94 3.26 10.57
N LEU A 650 64.72 2.77 9.60
CA LEU A 650 66.18 2.77 9.71
C LEU A 650 66.69 4.19 9.97
N GLY A 651 67.58 4.32 10.95
CA GLY A 651 68.15 5.60 11.36
C GLY A 651 67.30 6.41 12.33
N ASP A 652 66.11 5.93 12.73
CA ASP A 652 65.42 6.48 13.89
C ASP A 652 66.35 6.37 15.10
N GLN A 653 66.52 7.48 15.82
CA GLN A 653 67.47 7.58 16.91
C GLN A 653 66.98 8.54 17.99
N MET A 654 67.34 8.25 19.23
CA MET A 654 67.16 9.10 20.39
C MET A 654 68.47 9.16 21.17
N LYS A 655 68.78 10.35 21.68
CA LYS A 655 69.86 10.55 22.65
C LYS A 655 69.25 10.85 24.01
N GLY A 656 69.66 10.12 25.03
CA GLY A 656 69.20 10.30 26.40
C GLY A 656 70.31 9.97 27.40
N GLU A 657 70.18 10.45 28.62
CA GLU A 657 71.03 9.99 29.73
C GLU A 657 70.35 8.80 30.40
N LEU A 658 70.98 7.64 30.32
CA LEU A 658 70.40 6.39 30.84
C LEU A 658 71.37 5.74 31.82
N THR A 659 70.84 4.97 32.75
CA THR A 659 71.64 4.07 33.58
C THR A 659 71.67 2.70 32.92
N ILE A 660 72.86 2.17 32.68
CA ILE A 660 73.09 0.91 31.99
C ILE A 660 73.52 -0.11 33.03
N LEU A 661 72.83 -1.25 33.06
CA LEU A 661 73.18 -2.42 33.84
C LEU A 661 73.62 -3.52 32.88
N SER A 662 74.85 -4.00 33.03
CA SER A 662 75.36 -5.15 32.29
C SER A 662 75.71 -6.27 33.27
N LEU A 663 75.09 -7.43 33.08
CA LEU A 663 75.19 -8.58 33.98
C LEU A 663 75.87 -9.74 33.28
N HIS A 664 76.81 -10.39 33.96
CA HIS A 664 77.35 -11.69 33.59
C HIS A 664 76.81 -12.73 34.56
N ALA A 665 75.89 -13.58 34.09
CA ALA A 665 75.14 -14.49 34.94
C ALA A 665 75.39 -15.98 34.64
N ILE A 666 75.87 -16.31 33.45
CA ILE A 666 75.97 -17.71 33.02
C ILE A 666 77.39 -18.02 32.54
N ASP A 667 78.10 -18.87 33.30
CA ASP A 667 79.37 -19.45 32.92
C ASP A 667 79.15 -20.89 32.41
N TYR A 668 79.39 -21.12 31.12
CA TYR A 668 79.45 -22.49 30.59
C TYR A 668 80.89 -22.98 30.65
N PRO A 669 81.19 -24.10 31.35
CA PRO A 669 82.47 -24.74 31.16
C PRO A 669 82.54 -25.19 29.70
N LYS A 670 83.60 -24.79 28.97
CA LYS A 670 83.88 -25.18 27.57
C LYS A 670 83.96 -26.71 27.35
N GLN A 671 83.77 -27.52 28.40
CA GLN A 671 83.70 -28.98 28.39
C GLN A 671 82.54 -29.49 29.28
N SER A 672 81.27 -29.22 28.93
CA SER A 672 80.13 -29.89 29.55
C SER A 672 79.61 -31.03 28.66
N ALA A 673 80.23 -32.21 28.73
CA ALA A 673 79.80 -33.40 27.98
C ALA A 673 78.55 -34.10 28.58
N LEU A 674 77.77 -33.42 29.44
CA LEU A 674 76.73 -34.04 30.27
C LEU A 674 75.29 -33.53 30.02
N LEU A 675 75.09 -32.45 29.27
CA LEU A 675 73.75 -31.90 28.98
C LEU A 675 73.46 -31.92 27.48
N SER A 676 72.20 -32.22 27.11
CA SER A 676 71.74 -32.04 25.73
C SER A 676 71.57 -30.55 25.41
N ALA A 677 71.60 -30.19 24.12
CA ALA A 677 71.36 -28.81 23.70
C ALA A 677 70.00 -28.27 24.21
N GLU A 678 68.95 -29.10 24.21
CA GLU A 678 67.62 -28.75 24.72
C GLU A 678 67.63 -28.43 26.23
N GLN A 679 68.37 -29.21 27.02
CA GLN A 679 68.53 -28.97 28.46
C GLN A 679 69.28 -27.66 28.71
N VAL A 680 70.34 -27.38 27.92
CA VAL A 680 71.07 -26.11 28.00
C VAL A 680 70.15 -24.93 27.68
N TYR A 681 69.33 -24.99 26.63
CA TYR A 681 68.36 -23.94 26.31
C TYR A 681 67.27 -23.76 27.38
N THR A 682 66.79 -24.86 27.97
CA THR A 682 65.80 -24.81 29.05
C THR A 682 66.39 -24.12 30.29
N ASP A 683 67.64 -24.43 30.63
CA ASP A 683 68.34 -23.80 31.74
C ASP A 683 68.68 -22.33 31.47
N ILE A 684 69.05 -21.97 30.23
CA ILE A 684 69.20 -20.56 29.80
C ILE A 684 67.93 -19.79 30.09
N ASN A 685 66.80 -20.25 29.54
CA ASN A 685 65.54 -19.53 29.63
C ASN A 685 65.05 -19.45 31.08
N ARG A 686 65.28 -20.50 31.89
CA ARG A 686 64.97 -20.50 33.33
C ARG A 686 65.80 -19.45 34.08
N VAL A 687 67.11 -19.40 33.86
CA VAL A 687 67.99 -18.42 34.52
C VAL A 687 67.64 -17.01 34.05
N LEU A 688 67.56 -16.76 32.75
CA LEU A 688 67.21 -15.44 32.21
C LEU A 688 65.85 -14.95 32.74
N SER A 689 64.81 -15.79 32.77
CA SER A 689 63.50 -15.40 33.29
C SER A 689 63.54 -14.90 34.73
N MET A 690 64.39 -15.50 35.59
CA MET A 690 64.57 -15.04 36.97
C MET A 690 65.31 -13.70 37.06
N LEU A 691 66.18 -13.39 36.10
CA LEU A 691 67.00 -12.16 36.10
C LEU A 691 66.27 -10.97 35.49
N VAL A 692 65.36 -11.22 34.53
CA VAL A 692 64.55 -10.20 33.88
C VAL A 692 63.49 -9.63 34.84
N GLU A 693 62.94 -10.45 35.74
CA GLU A 693 61.86 -10.01 36.64
C GLU A 693 62.26 -8.84 37.56
N PRO A 694 63.39 -8.87 38.31
CA PRO A 694 63.84 -7.70 39.07
C PRO A 694 64.04 -6.45 38.21
N ILE A 695 64.55 -6.60 36.99
CA ILE A 695 64.75 -5.47 36.07
C ILE A 695 63.41 -4.82 35.75
N ASN A 696 62.38 -5.61 35.43
CA ASN A 696 61.04 -5.11 35.15
C ASN A 696 60.36 -4.48 36.39
N ILE A 697 60.48 -5.10 37.56
CA ILE A 697 59.93 -4.59 38.84
C ILE A 697 60.49 -3.19 39.13
N HIS A 698 61.79 -3.01 38.91
CA HIS A 698 62.48 -1.72 39.07
C HIS A 698 62.45 -0.87 37.80
N ARG A 699 61.48 -1.08 36.90
CA ARG A 699 61.21 -0.23 35.71
C ARG A 699 62.36 -0.11 34.71
N GLY A 700 63.28 -1.06 34.74
CA GLY A 700 64.30 -1.26 33.71
C GLY A 700 63.73 -1.96 32.48
N VAL A 701 64.48 -1.88 31.39
CA VAL A 701 64.15 -2.55 30.13
C VAL A 701 65.36 -3.36 29.69
N VAL A 702 65.14 -4.65 29.42
CA VAL A 702 66.17 -5.50 28.81
C VAL A 702 66.34 -5.07 27.36
N GLU A 703 67.54 -4.62 27.01
CA GLU A 703 67.88 -4.20 25.65
C GLU A 703 68.15 -5.42 24.78
N HIS A 704 69.07 -6.28 25.22
CA HIS A 704 69.51 -7.45 24.48
C HIS A 704 70.07 -8.53 25.43
N PHE A 705 69.88 -9.80 25.04
CA PHE A 705 70.47 -10.95 25.73
C PHE A 705 71.83 -11.28 25.11
N GLU A 706 72.89 -11.32 25.92
CA GLU A 706 74.23 -11.68 25.47
C GLU A 706 74.52 -13.17 25.80
N ASP A 707 75.51 -13.78 25.14
CA ASP A 707 75.84 -15.22 25.26
C ASP A 707 75.94 -15.75 26.71
N THR A 708 76.23 -14.88 27.67
CA THR A 708 76.48 -15.21 29.08
C THR A 708 75.73 -14.31 30.07
N GLY A 709 74.77 -13.52 29.60
CA GLY A 709 74.03 -12.58 30.46
C GLY A 709 73.08 -11.66 29.71
N LEU A 710 72.92 -10.44 30.19
CA LEU A 710 72.02 -9.44 29.58
C LEU A 710 72.55 -8.02 29.80
N SER A 711 72.10 -7.12 28.93
CA SER A 711 72.24 -5.69 29.12
C SER A 711 70.85 -5.05 29.21
N ALA A 712 70.68 -4.15 30.17
CA ALA A 712 69.44 -3.44 30.44
C ALA A 712 69.71 -1.95 30.67
N PHE A 713 68.72 -1.11 30.38
CA PHE A 713 68.79 0.32 30.68
C PHE A 713 67.62 0.77 31.56
N PHE A 714 67.86 1.82 32.33
CA PHE A 714 66.91 2.46 33.23
C PHE A 714 66.85 3.95 32.90
N THR A 715 65.63 4.49 32.85
CA THR A 715 65.37 5.84 32.31
C THR A 715 65.00 6.87 33.39
N VAL A 716 64.65 6.42 34.60
CA VAL A 716 64.16 7.29 35.67
C VAL A 716 65.26 7.59 36.69
N SER A 717 65.96 6.58 37.21
CA SER A 717 66.99 6.79 38.24
C SER A 717 68.07 5.70 38.26
N SER A 718 69.31 6.07 38.59
CA SER A 718 70.38 5.12 38.90
C SER A 718 70.07 4.24 40.12
N ARG A 719 69.19 4.72 41.02
CA ARG A 719 68.75 3.95 42.20
C ARG A 719 68.03 2.67 41.79
N GLU A 720 67.13 2.75 40.82
CA GLU A 720 66.37 1.61 40.32
C GLU A 720 67.29 0.52 39.73
N ALA A 721 68.33 0.93 39.01
CA ALA A 721 69.33 0.01 38.48
C ALA A 721 70.12 -0.69 39.60
N LEU A 722 70.49 0.06 40.65
CA LEU A 722 71.23 -0.48 41.79
C LEU A 722 70.38 -1.44 42.63
N ASP A 723 69.13 -1.08 42.90
CA ASP A 723 68.18 -1.95 43.63
C ASP A 723 67.93 -3.25 42.86
N ALA A 724 67.73 -3.16 41.53
CA ALA A 724 67.64 -4.33 40.67
C ALA A 724 68.90 -5.20 40.73
N ALA A 725 70.09 -4.58 40.71
CA ALA A 725 71.35 -5.31 40.79
C ALA A 725 71.52 -6.05 42.13
N ILE A 726 71.17 -5.43 43.24
CA ILE A 726 71.21 -6.04 44.58
C ILE A 726 70.26 -7.23 44.65
N GLU A 727 69.04 -7.08 44.13
CA GLU A 727 68.05 -8.16 44.09
C GLU A 727 68.50 -9.32 43.20
N ILE A 728 69.00 -9.03 41.99
CA ILE A 728 69.58 -10.02 41.09
C ILE A 728 70.72 -10.77 41.78
N GLN A 729 71.64 -10.06 42.43
CA GLN A 729 72.78 -10.68 43.07
C GLN A 729 72.36 -11.62 44.20
N ARG A 730 71.37 -11.23 45.03
CA ARG A 730 70.79 -12.10 46.06
C ARG A 730 70.11 -13.33 45.46
N LEU A 731 69.44 -13.20 44.32
CA LEU A 731 68.84 -14.35 43.61
C LEU A 731 69.90 -15.31 43.08
N LEU A 732 70.97 -14.77 42.47
CA LEU A 732 72.08 -15.56 41.94
C LEU A 732 72.81 -16.34 43.04
N GLU A 733 73.08 -15.69 44.18
CA GLU A 733 73.75 -16.29 45.33
C GLU A 733 72.93 -17.43 45.95
N ARG A 734 71.60 -17.27 46.05
CA ARG A 734 70.71 -18.32 46.57
C ARG A 734 70.65 -19.56 45.69
N GLN A 735 70.62 -19.38 44.37
CA GLN A 735 70.38 -20.49 43.42
C GLN A 735 71.67 -21.21 43.03
N THR A 736 72.79 -20.51 43.02
CA THR A 736 74.05 -20.96 42.41
C THR A 736 75.23 -20.27 43.10
N PRO A 737 75.49 -20.61 44.38
CA PRO A 737 76.56 -19.99 45.15
C PRO A 737 77.94 -20.31 44.58
N GLY A 738 78.84 -19.33 44.58
CA GLY A 738 80.28 -19.54 44.35
C GLY A 738 80.83 -19.32 42.94
N ASN A 739 80.09 -18.69 42.02
CA ASN A 739 80.60 -18.35 40.68
C ASN A 739 80.75 -16.83 40.48
N GLY A 740 81.83 -16.43 39.79
CA GLY A 740 82.33 -15.07 39.57
C GLY A 740 81.45 -14.16 38.71
N ARG A 741 80.20 -13.97 39.13
CA ARG A 741 79.19 -13.16 38.44
C ARG A 741 79.26 -11.75 38.97
N THR A 742 79.36 -10.82 38.04
CA THR A 742 79.44 -9.39 38.32
C THR A 742 78.35 -8.68 37.55
N ILE A 743 77.72 -7.73 38.22
CA ILE A 743 76.85 -6.72 37.64
C ILE A 743 77.63 -5.43 37.60
N ALA A 744 77.73 -4.81 36.44
CA ALA A 744 78.34 -3.49 36.29
C ALA A 744 77.26 -2.47 35.93
N ILE A 745 77.26 -1.35 36.63
CA ILE A 745 76.32 -0.25 36.41
C ILE A 745 77.11 1.00 36.03
N SER A 746 76.72 1.61 34.93
CA SER A 746 77.29 2.87 34.45
C SER A 746 76.17 3.84 34.10
N TYR A 747 76.39 5.13 34.34
CA TYR A 747 75.46 6.20 33.97
C TYR A 747 76.10 7.14 32.97
N GLY A 748 75.36 7.51 31.93
CA GLY A 748 75.75 8.61 31.07
C GLY A 748 74.97 8.67 29.76
N GLN A 749 75.53 9.36 28.77
CA GLN A 749 74.84 9.62 27.51
C GLN A 749 74.79 8.36 26.63
N VAL A 750 73.59 8.01 26.18
CA VAL A 750 73.29 6.84 25.34
C VAL A 750 72.57 7.28 24.08
N MET A 751 73.02 6.77 22.94
CA MET A 751 72.27 6.86 21.69
C MET A 751 71.54 5.54 21.47
N LEU A 752 70.22 5.54 21.61
CA LEU A 752 69.38 4.43 21.20
C LEU A 752 69.00 4.64 19.74
N GLY A 753 69.26 3.68 18.86
CA GLY A 753 68.99 3.82 17.44
C GLY A 753 68.60 2.51 16.77
N VAL A 754 67.90 2.63 15.65
CA VAL A 754 67.48 1.50 14.83
C VAL A 754 68.45 1.33 13.66
N ILE A 755 69.17 0.20 13.67
CA ILE A 755 70.17 -0.14 12.67
C ILE A 755 69.78 -1.42 11.92
N GLY A 756 70.47 -1.71 10.81
CA GLY A 756 70.29 -2.93 10.04
C GLY A 756 69.88 -2.67 8.59
N HIS A 757 69.00 -3.50 8.06
CA HIS A 757 68.48 -3.47 6.69
C HIS A 757 66.96 -3.29 6.71
N GLU A 758 66.33 -2.82 5.62
CA GLU A 758 64.89 -2.51 5.58
C GLU A 758 63.99 -3.71 5.98
N LYS A 759 64.50 -4.93 5.79
CA LYS A 759 63.80 -6.19 6.13
C LYS A 759 64.25 -6.81 7.47
N ARG A 760 65.28 -6.25 8.12
CA ARG A 760 65.85 -6.74 9.37
C ARG A 760 66.43 -5.57 10.14
N MET A 761 65.61 -5.00 11.00
CA MET A 761 65.97 -3.88 11.87
C MET A 761 66.20 -4.40 13.30
N GLU A 762 67.13 -3.76 14.00
CA GLU A 762 67.41 -4.02 15.41
C GLU A 762 67.58 -2.67 16.12
N ALA A 763 66.94 -2.53 17.28
CA ALA A 763 67.16 -1.39 18.16
C ALA A 763 68.37 -1.69 19.05
N THR A 764 69.34 -0.79 19.06
CA THR A 764 70.57 -0.95 19.84
C THR A 764 70.98 0.37 20.49
N ALA A 765 71.60 0.28 21.67
CA ALA A 765 72.19 1.36 22.39
C ALA A 765 73.70 1.43 22.10
N ILE A 766 74.14 2.56 21.55
CA ILE A 766 75.56 2.87 21.34
C ILE A 766 75.97 3.91 22.40
N SER A 767 76.89 3.51 23.28
CA SER A 767 77.43 4.39 24.33
C SER A 767 78.75 3.87 24.87
N ALA A 768 79.72 4.78 25.09
CA ALA A 768 80.94 4.48 25.82
C ALA A 768 80.65 3.94 27.24
N HIS A 769 79.52 4.36 27.85
CA HIS A 769 79.07 3.85 29.15
C HIS A 769 78.57 2.41 29.08
N SER A 770 77.99 1.99 27.93
CA SER A 770 77.55 0.61 27.69
C SER A 770 78.75 -0.30 27.55
N ASP A 771 79.70 0.10 26.69
CA ASP A 771 80.93 -0.64 26.48
C ASP A 771 81.74 -0.75 27.79
N LEU A 772 81.77 0.33 28.59
CA LEU A 772 82.41 0.34 29.89
C LEU A 772 81.76 -0.64 30.88
N ALA A 773 80.43 -0.63 31.00
CA ALA A 773 79.71 -1.58 31.86
C ALA A 773 79.98 -3.03 31.43
N LYS A 774 79.94 -3.32 30.13
CA LYS A 774 80.25 -4.65 29.58
C LYS A 774 81.69 -5.08 29.88
N ALA A 775 82.66 -4.18 29.83
CA ALA A 775 84.03 -4.49 30.21
C ALA A 775 84.19 -4.73 31.71
N LEU A 776 83.60 -3.86 32.55
CA LEU A 776 83.65 -3.96 34.00
C LEU A 776 83.07 -5.28 34.52
N ARG A 777 81.93 -5.74 33.97
CA ARG A 777 81.30 -7.00 34.42
C ARG A 777 82.22 -8.21 34.24
N LEU A 778 83.07 -8.23 33.22
CA LEU A 778 84.00 -9.35 32.98
C LEU A 778 85.22 -9.33 33.90
N LYS A 779 85.41 -8.24 34.67
CA LYS A 779 86.59 -8.02 35.51
C LYS A 779 86.29 -8.08 37.00
N GLY A 780 85.03 -7.96 37.42
CA GLY A 780 84.68 -7.95 38.85
C GLY A 780 85.12 -9.20 39.62
N ASP A 781 85.07 -10.39 39.01
CA ASP A 781 85.51 -11.63 39.68
C ASP A 781 86.99 -11.60 40.11
N LYS A 782 87.86 -10.94 39.33
CA LYS A 782 89.27 -10.76 39.66
C LYS A 782 89.43 -10.05 41.02
N TYR A 783 88.52 -9.13 41.32
CA TYR A 783 88.51 -8.33 42.54
C TYR A 783 87.53 -8.86 43.61
N GLY A 784 86.73 -9.89 43.31
CA GLY A 784 85.68 -10.37 44.21
C GLY A 784 84.57 -9.34 44.41
N ALA A 785 84.34 -8.49 43.40
CA ALA A 785 83.29 -7.50 43.39
C ALA A 785 82.11 -8.05 42.58
N HIS A 786 80.93 -8.08 43.21
CA HIS A 786 79.72 -8.61 42.60
C HIS A 786 78.86 -7.52 41.98
N ILE A 787 78.92 -6.30 42.52
CA ILE A 787 78.27 -5.13 41.94
C ILE A 787 79.32 -4.03 41.82
N LEU A 788 79.63 -3.63 40.59
CA LEU A 788 80.54 -2.52 40.29
C LEU A 788 79.73 -1.34 39.80
N ILE A 789 79.95 -0.16 40.36
CA ILE A 789 79.34 1.08 39.88
C ILE A 789 80.40 2.11 39.51
N THR A 790 80.13 2.90 38.47
CA THR A 790 80.95 4.06 38.14
C THR A 790 80.68 5.23 39.09
N HIS A 791 81.56 6.24 39.09
CA HIS A 791 81.44 7.38 39.99
C HIS A 791 80.17 8.19 39.73
N LEU A 792 79.75 8.26 38.46
CA LEU A 792 78.53 8.98 38.10
C LEU A 792 77.27 8.35 38.70
N VAL A 793 77.20 7.01 38.75
CA VAL A 793 76.10 6.28 39.43
C VAL A 793 76.10 6.62 40.93
N TYR A 794 77.26 6.52 41.58
CA TYR A 794 77.44 6.86 42.99
C TYR A 794 76.99 8.30 43.29
N ARG A 795 77.32 9.27 42.42
CA ARG A 795 76.96 10.69 42.60
C ARG A 795 75.49 10.99 42.29
N GLN A 796 74.87 10.26 41.37
CA GLN A 796 73.49 10.53 40.95
C GLN A 796 72.46 10.12 42.00
N ILE A 797 72.79 9.15 42.85
CA ILE A 797 71.91 8.68 43.93
C ILE A 797 72.05 9.61 45.15
N PRO A 798 70.99 10.33 45.55
CA PRO A 798 71.04 11.18 46.75
C PRO A 798 71.23 10.33 48.01
N ASP A 799 72.02 10.84 48.95
CA ASP A 799 72.29 10.24 50.25
C ASP A 799 72.76 8.78 50.15
N PHE A 800 73.65 8.50 49.18
CA PHE A 800 74.11 7.14 48.85
C PHE A 800 74.57 6.36 50.08
N GLU A 801 75.46 6.93 50.88
CA GLU A 801 76.03 6.29 52.08
C GLU A 801 75.03 6.06 53.22
N GLU A 802 73.84 6.68 53.18
CA GLU A 802 72.77 6.40 54.16
C GLU A 802 71.96 5.15 53.79
N HIS A 803 72.00 4.75 52.52
CA HIS A 803 71.13 3.70 51.96
C HIS A 803 71.90 2.48 51.45
N TYR A 804 73.17 2.66 51.06
CA TYR A 804 74.00 1.63 50.44
C TYR A 804 75.39 1.61 51.04
N HIS A 805 76.04 0.45 50.97
CA HIS A 805 77.40 0.23 51.44
C HIS A 805 78.30 -0.06 50.25
N ALA A 806 79.27 0.84 50.05
CA ALA A 806 80.26 0.70 49.00
C ALA A 806 81.66 1.03 49.52
N ARG A 807 82.65 0.46 48.83
CA ARG A 807 84.05 0.82 49.02
C ARG A 807 84.66 1.24 47.69
N TYR A 808 85.51 2.26 47.72
CA TYR A 808 86.27 2.68 46.55
C TYR A 808 87.28 1.60 46.15
N LEU A 809 87.07 1.00 44.97
CA LEU A 809 87.90 -0.09 44.47
C LEU A 809 89.19 0.43 43.83
N GLY A 810 89.13 1.61 43.19
CA GLY A 810 90.24 2.20 42.43
C GLY A 810 89.79 2.87 41.13
N ASN A 811 90.76 3.30 40.31
CA ASN A 811 90.52 3.97 39.04
C ASN A 811 90.69 3.02 37.86
N ILE A 812 89.86 3.16 36.83
CA ILE A 812 90.15 2.64 35.49
C ILE A 812 90.61 3.78 34.59
N TYR A 813 91.44 3.48 33.60
CA TYR A 813 91.86 4.47 32.61
C TYR A 813 91.03 4.31 31.34
N LEU A 814 90.41 5.38 30.88
CA LEU A 814 89.65 5.44 29.64
C LEU A 814 90.59 5.93 28.53
N ALA A 815 91.00 5.02 27.64
CA ALA A 815 91.96 5.33 26.58
C ALA A 815 91.38 6.26 25.50
N ALA A 816 90.06 6.27 25.33
CA ALA A 816 89.37 7.07 24.31
C ALA A 816 89.46 8.58 24.57
N ASP A 817 89.41 9.01 25.83
CA ASP A 817 89.43 10.43 26.22
C ASP A 817 90.59 10.79 27.17
N HIS A 818 91.49 9.84 27.46
CA HIS A 818 92.64 9.98 28.35
C HIS A 818 92.26 10.37 29.79
N THR A 819 91.09 9.95 30.28
CA THR A 819 90.61 10.25 31.64
C THR A 819 90.65 9.03 32.57
N TYR A 820 90.39 9.27 33.86
CA TYR A 820 90.29 8.21 34.88
C TYR A 820 88.88 8.20 35.46
N GLU A 821 88.25 7.03 35.47
CA GLU A 821 86.93 6.83 36.07
C GLU A 821 87.08 6.06 37.38
N ARG A 822 86.44 6.55 38.46
CA ARG A 822 86.45 5.88 39.77
C ARG A 822 85.41 4.77 39.78
N ILE A 823 85.82 3.60 40.25
CA ILE A 823 84.96 2.42 40.38
C ILE A 823 84.76 2.09 41.86
N TYR A 824 83.51 1.76 42.21
CA TYR A 824 83.10 1.37 43.54
C TYR A 824 82.59 -0.07 43.53
N ASP A 825 82.94 -0.83 44.56
CA ASP A 825 82.41 -2.16 44.86
C ASP A 825 81.25 -2.00 45.86
N VAL A 826 80.02 -2.27 45.41
CA VAL A 826 78.81 -2.24 46.24
C VAL A 826 78.54 -3.66 46.72
N TYR A 827 78.42 -3.85 48.04
CA TYR A 827 78.35 -5.18 48.65
C TYR A 827 77.05 -5.46 49.39
N ASP A 828 76.00 -4.63 49.23
CA ASP A 828 74.65 -4.88 49.79
C ASP A 828 73.97 -6.16 49.25
N GLY A 829 74.46 -6.67 48.11
CA GLY A 829 74.02 -7.93 47.50
C GLY A 829 74.82 -9.16 47.95
N ASP A 830 75.91 -8.98 48.69
CA ASP A 830 76.81 -10.05 49.09
C ASP A 830 76.23 -10.90 50.22
N SER A 831 76.87 -12.05 50.50
CA SER A 831 76.54 -12.85 51.69
C SER A 831 76.80 -12.06 52.98
N GLU A 832 76.09 -12.42 54.06
CA GLU A 832 76.27 -11.75 55.37
C GLU A 832 77.74 -11.78 55.86
N GLU A 833 78.49 -12.84 55.55
CA GLU A 833 79.91 -12.98 55.89
C GLU A 833 80.76 -11.94 55.13
N GLU A 834 80.61 -11.86 53.81
CA GLU A 834 81.36 -10.94 52.94
C GLU A 834 81.02 -9.47 53.25
N PHE A 835 79.73 -9.16 53.45
CA PHE A 835 79.27 -7.82 53.84
C PHE A 835 79.97 -7.35 55.13
N TYR A 836 79.94 -8.18 56.18
CA TYR A 836 80.53 -7.83 57.47
C TYR A 836 82.03 -7.53 57.37
N TYR A 837 82.79 -8.38 56.66
CA TYR A 837 84.24 -8.21 56.54
C TYR A 837 84.63 -7.05 55.61
N LYS A 838 83.89 -6.82 54.51
CA LYS A 838 84.12 -5.67 53.63
C LYS A 838 83.84 -4.36 54.37
N GLU A 839 82.76 -4.27 55.14
CA GLU A 839 82.45 -3.08 55.94
C GLU A 839 83.51 -2.83 57.02
N LEU A 840 83.90 -3.87 57.76
CA LEU A 840 84.92 -3.78 58.81
C LEU A 840 86.27 -3.28 58.26
N THR A 841 86.66 -3.74 57.06
CA THR A 841 87.95 -3.43 56.46
C THR A 841 87.94 -2.22 55.52
N ARG A 842 86.77 -1.66 55.19
CA ARG A 842 86.60 -0.57 54.21
C ARG A 842 87.58 0.60 54.41
N PRO A 843 87.70 1.22 55.60
CA PRO A 843 88.58 2.39 55.76
C PRO A 843 90.06 2.07 55.50
N LEU A 844 90.52 0.89 55.94
CA LEU A 844 91.89 0.42 55.70
C LEU A 844 92.10 0.07 54.23
N PHE A 845 91.14 -0.61 53.60
CA PHE A 845 91.22 -0.96 52.19
C PHE A 845 91.34 0.29 51.31
N GLU A 846 90.47 1.29 51.51
CA GLU A 846 90.50 2.53 50.74
C GLU A 846 91.77 3.35 50.99
N GLN A 847 92.28 3.36 52.23
CA GLN A 847 93.57 3.95 52.54
C GLN A 847 94.71 3.26 51.76
N GLY A 848 94.68 1.92 51.67
CA GLY A 848 95.62 1.13 50.90
C GLY A 848 95.57 1.47 49.41
N VAL A 849 94.37 1.59 48.84
CA VAL A 849 94.16 2.01 47.45
C VAL A 849 94.68 3.43 47.21
N GLY A 850 94.44 4.37 48.14
CA GLY A 850 94.96 5.74 48.05
C GLY A 850 96.48 5.78 48.00
N LEU A 851 97.15 5.08 48.91
CA LEU A 851 98.61 4.96 48.92
C LEU A 851 99.15 4.29 47.65
N PHE A 852 98.45 3.30 47.12
CA PHE A 852 98.80 2.64 45.88
C PHE A 852 98.74 3.59 44.68
N VAL A 853 97.70 4.42 44.60
CA VAL A 853 97.55 5.46 43.56
C VAL A 853 98.64 6.53 43.67
N GLU A 854 99.06 6.89 44.89
CA GLU A 854 100.20 7.77 45.16
C GLU A 854 101.57 7.14 44.89
N LYS A 855 101.62 5.89 44.39
CA LYS A 855 102.84 5.10 44.15
C LYS A 855 103.64 4.77 45.42
N LYS A 856 103.04 4.88 46.60
CA LYS A 856 103.61 4.48 47.89
C LYS A 856 103.40 2.99 48.14
N PHE A 857 104.02 2.15 47.29
CA PHE A 857 103.73 0.72 47.23
C PHE A 857 104.11 -0.05 48.49
N TYR A 858 105.17 0.36 49.21
CA TYR A 858 105.56 -0.31 50.45
C TYR A 858 104.57 -0.03 51.57
N GLU A 859 104.11 1.21 51.72
CA GLU A 859 103.10 1.61 52.69
C GLU A 859 101.74 0.98 52.35
N ALA A 860 101.33 1.02 51.08
CA ALA A 860 100.11 0.35 50.60
C ALA A 860 100.15 -1.15 50.91
N ARG A 861 101.29 -1.81 50.67
CA ARG A 861 101.51 -3.23 51.00
C ARG A 861 101.23 -3.53 52.47
N LEU A 862 101.74 -2.72 53.40
CA LEU A 862 101.52 -2.91 54.83
C LEU A 862 100.03 -2.82 55.16
N VAL A 863 99.32 -1.85 54.59
CA VAL A 863 97.88 -1.67 54.79
C VAL A 863 97.07 -2.86 54.23
N PHE A 864 97.38 -3.35 53.02
CA PHE A 864 96.68 -4.52 52.47
C PHE A 864 96.95 -5.82 53.23
N VAL A 865 98.12 -5.98 53.85
CA VAL A 865 98.38 -7.09 54.77
C VAL A 865 97.47 -7.01 56.01
N GLU A 866 97.25 -5.81 56.56
CA GLU A 866 96.31 -5.63 57.68
C GLU A 866 94.86 -5.92 57.28
N VAL A 867 94.45 -5.54 56.07
CA VAL A 867 93.14 -5.92 55.51
C VAL A 867 93.02 -7.45 55.44
N LEU A 868 94.02 -8.14 54.89
CA LEU A 868 94.00 -9.60 54.71
C LEU A 868 94.12 -10.39 56.03
N LYS A 869 94.63 -9.78 57.11
CA LYS A 869 94.59 -10.38 58.45
C LYS A 869 93.15 -10.48 58.97
N GLN A 870 92.34 -9.45 58.70
CA GLN A 870 90.94 -9.38 59.11
C GLN A 870 90.03 -10.13 58.15
N HIS A 871 90.27 -9.97 56.84
CA HIS A 871 89.52 -10.63 55.77
C HIS A 871 90.44 -11.41 54.83
N ARG A 872 90.73 -12.68 55.19
CA ARG A 872 91.67 -13.52 54.42
C ARG A 872 91.22 -13.85 52.99
N LYS A 873 89.92 -13.79 52.71
CA LYS A 873 89.36 -14.19 51.42
C LYS A 873 89.37 -13.04 50.41
N ASP A 874 89.46 -11.78 50.85
CA ASP A 874 89.39 -10.57 50.00
C ASP A 874 90.28 -10.67 48.75
N LYS A 875 89.64 -10.82 47.58
CA LYS A 875 90.33 -10.95 46.30
C LYS A 875 90.99 -9.62 45.88
N ALA A 876 90.31 -8.50 46.08
CA ALA A 876 90.84 -7.18 45.74
C ALA A 876 92.10 -6.85 46.55
N ALA A 877 92.08 -7.10 47.86
CA ALA A 877 93.25 -6.84 48.71
C ALA A 877 94.43 -7.77 48.35
N LYS A 878 94.18 -9.02 47.95
CA LYS A 878 95.21 -9.93 47.43
C LYS A 878 95.83 -9.42 46.13
N GLU A 879 95.01 -8.96 45.19
CA GLU A 879 95.47 -8.42 43.91
C GLU A 879 96.31 -7.16 44.13
N TYR A 880 95.86 -6.23 44.97
CA TYR A 880 96.65 -5.05 45.31
C TYR A 880 97.93 -5.40 46.06
N LEU A 881 97.90 -6.35 47.00
CA LEU A 881 99.10 -6.83 47.69
C LEU A 881 100.12 -7.40 46.70
N TYR A 882 99.67 -8.26 45.77
CA TYR A 882 100.50 -8.84 44.72
C TYR A 882 101.15 -7.75 43.84
N ARG A 883 100.37 -6.75 43.44
CA ARG A 883 100.88 -5.62 42.65
C ARG A 883 101.86 -4.76 43.44
N CYS A 884 101.58 -4.48 44.71
CA CYS A 884 102.52 -3.78 45.58
C CYS A 884 103.83 -4.54 45.69
N ASP A 885 103.77 -5.86 45.95
CA ASP A 885 104.94 -6.75 46.08
C ASP A 885 105.83 -6.77 44.85
N ARG A 886 105.20 -6.64 43.67
CA ARG A 886 105.90 -6.50 42.40
C ARG A 886 106.49 -5.11 42.24
N TYR A 887 105.71 -4.05 42.42
CA TYR A 887 106.09 -2.68 42.08
C TYR A 887 107.11 -2.05 43.02
N TYR A 888 107.12 -2.35 44.32
CA TYR A 888 108.14 -1.77 45.21
C TYR A 888 109.57 -2.25 44.89
N LYS A 889 109.70 -3.38 44.17
CA LYS A 889 110.99 -3.97 43.78
C LYS A 889 111.50 -3.45 42.44
N LEU A 890 110.66 -2.75 41.67
CA LEU A 890 111.05 -2.22 40.36
C LEU A 890 111.84 -0.92 40.53
N PRO A 891 112.82 -0.63 39.66
CA PRO A 891 113.54 0.64 39.66
C PRO A 891 112.58 1.82 39.37
N PRO A 892 112.84 3.04 39.91
CA PRO A 892 111.94 4.19 39.80
C PRO A 892 111.61 4.67 38.38
N GLU A 893 112.38 4.22 37.39
CA GLU A 893 112.29 4.61 35.98
C GLU A 893 111.31 3.73 35.17
N GLU A 894 110.84 2.61 35.73
CA GLU A 894 109.87 1.73 35.07
C GLU A 894 108.43 2.26 35.23
N GLU A 895 107.68 2.29 34.12
CA GLU A 895 106.31 2.77 34.11
C GLU A 895 105.39 1.74 34.77
N VAL A 896 104.86 2.08 35.96
CA VAL A 896 103.96 1.23 36.73
C VAL A 896 102.52 1.71 36.63
N GLU A 897 101.62 0.79 36.30
CA GLU A 897 100.18 1.07 36.23
C GLU A 897 99.59 1.13 37.64
N THR A 898 98.99 2.26 38.01
CA THR A 898 98.26 2.46 39.30
C THR A 898 96.73 2.32 39.16
N ILE A 899 96.26 1.92 37.99
CA ILE A 899 94.85 1.69 37.65
C ILE A 899 94.45 0.23 37.83
N ILE A 900 93.17 -0.03 38.06
CA ILE A 900 92.59 -1.37 38.11
C ILE A 900 92.70 -2.04 36.74
N GLU A 901 92.28 -1.34 35.68
CA GLU A 901 92.25 -1.81 34.30
C GLU A 901 92.35 -0.62 33.33
N LYS A 902 92.80 -0.90 32.10
CA LYS A 902 92.82 0.03 30.97
C LYS A 902 91.71 -0.35 30.00
N PHE A 903 90.79 0.58 29.76
CA PHE A 903 89.63 0.44 28.88
C PHE A 903 89.84 1.19 27.57
#